data_AF-A0A3M7RBQ6-F1
#
_entry.id   AF-A0A3M7RBQ6-F1
#
_cell.length_a   1.000
_cell.length_b   1.000
_cell.length_c   1.000
_cell.angle_alpha   90.00
_cell.angle_beta   90.00
_cell.angle_gamma   90.00
#
_symmetry.space_group_name_H-M   'P 1'
#
loop_
_entity.id
_entity.type
_entity.pdbx_description
1 polymer ?
#
loop_
_entity_poly.entity_id
_entity_poly.type
_entity_poly.pdbx_seq_one_letter_code
_entity_poly.pdbx_strand_id
1 'polypeptide(L)'
;AGTDANVYLTLFGEFGDSGEKELIESNHGNKFERKQIDRFFIRTADLGPLFKCLIRHDGSGISSDWLLDRVEVTEGRNKYIFVCERWLSKSRDDKKLERIIFEKNYNGPRITSTSSLSIKSNIGGSKMAGSDPRLSIRQQSPFGQHHDLDGPTIPYRVTIRTGDEKKCGISSQAFIRLFGESKKQRTERIKLQLAKKSRFEPGSSENFQIEALDIGELRQIEIGHDGAGPNESWFVKYIEISEPIKGRTYFITCNSWLSTEKGDGLTVRRFNVDETNTKISSFRGLIPYILTIHTGDVPKAGTDSDVTLKFFGSKGTSGDIVIEKIDNRFDRDSIDTVNIDLDDIGSLKKVRVSHDGKGSRKEWFLDRIEMTNAKTKKQYVFVAEQWLSKKRADSRGLSIDVPVFRNNEQTIGMTDYKILVKTSDISGAGTDANVFITLFGENGDTGELELKKTKALSNLFEKGQTDEFNFKDILSVGEITKLRIWHDNTGNLLGNTHWHLDSVQIHDSTTGRVYKFECKKWLSKSKDDKQLVRELTPILDSRDEPSPGAKTTYEITVQTADEADAGTKHNIEIVLIGDYGETRPKLFENTSENKILRRGHSDIFAFNTRSVGELREILLSHVGNFSKSESQWICDYVKIKDLNTGTVYKFPVMSIFKLNKKPKAFKCETKKESQVSLTRGLKNVDYEVLVVTGSEKGAGTNATASITIYGKNGDSGKRVLKKGFDRSEKEEFIIECLDLGEITKVHIEHDNTSFKKDWFLERIEIKDKSTGRHYVFPCEKWLSKNKE
;
A
#
# COMPACT_ATOMS: atom_id res chain seq x y z
N ALA A 1 -32.19 8.82 16.52
CA ALA A 1 -33.05 9.90 17.04
C ALA A 1 -34.26 9.97 16.13
N GLY A 2 -35.43 10.39 16.62
CA GLY A 2 -36.66 10.41 15.82
C GLY A 2 -36.94 11.74 15.15
N THR A 3 -37.95 11.83 14.27
CA THR A 3 -38.35 13.08 13.60
C THR A 3 -39.85 13.24 13.46
N ASP A 4 -40.32 14.47 13.70
CA ASP A 4 -41.71 14.89 13.46
C ASP A 4 -41.94 15.39 12.03
N ALA A 5 -40.89 15.46 11.21
CA ALA A 5 -40.96 16.00 9.86
C ALA A 5 -41.58 15.01 8.87
N ASN A 6 -42.17 15.53 7.79
CA ASN A 6 -42.62 14.65 6.70
C ASN A 6 -41.40 14.10 5.97
N VAL A 7 -41.33 12.77 5.85
CA VAL A 7 -40.22 12.04 5.23
C VAL A 7 -40.61 11.58 3.83
N TYR A 8 -39.68 11.69 2.90
CA TYR A 8 -39.83 11.37 1.48
C TYR A 8 -38.74 10.38 1.05
N LEU A 9 -39.10 9.47 0.14
CA LEU A 9 -38.24 8.41 -0.38
C LEU A 9 -38.33 8.37 -1.91
N THR A 10 -37.18 8.27 -2.58
CA THR A 10 -37.07 7.90 -4.00
C THR A 10 -36.13 6.71 -4.14
N LEU A 11 -36.62 5.61 -4.72
CA LEU A 11 -35.83 4.42 -5.01
C LEU A 11 -35.40 4.43 -6.47
N PHE A 12 -34.17 3.97 -6.74
CA PHE A 12 -33.59 3.88 -8.06
C PHE A 12 -33.17 2.44 -8.33
N GLY A 13 -33.67 1.88 -9.43
CA GLY A 13 -33.31 0.58 -9.95
C GLY A 13 -32.91 0.66 -11.42
N GLU A 14 -32.50 -0.47 -11.98
CA GLU A 14 -32.01 -0.58 -13.35
C GLU A 14 -32.95 0.02 -14.41
N PHE A 15 -34.27 -0.02 -14.18
CA PHE A 15 -35.28 0.42 -15.16
C PHE A 15 -35.81 1.85 -14.92
N GLY A 16 -35.32 2.55 -13.90
CA GLY A 16 -35.71 3.93 -13.60
C GLY A 16 -35.80 4.24 -12.11
N ASP A 17 -36.54 5.29 -11.75
CA ASP A 17 -36.78 5.67 -10.35
C ASP A 17 -38.28 5.67 -10.00
N SER A 18 -38.58 5.52 -8.71
CA SER A 18 -39.97 5.46 -8.22
C SER A 18 -40.73 6.78 -8.35
N GLY A 19 -40.06 7.88 -8.67
CA GLY A 19 -40.45 9.23 -8.27
C GLY A 19 -40.40 9.39 -6.75
N GLU A 20 -40.50 10.63 -6.29
CA GLU A 20 -40.52 10.91 -4.86
C GLU A 20 -41.86 10.49 -4.23
N LYS A 21 -41.78 9.76 -3.11
CA LYS A 21 -42.93 9.25 -2.36
C LYS A 21 -42.87 9.74 -0.93
N GLU A 22 -43.93 10.39 -0.47
CA GLU A 22 -44.07 10.75 0.94
C GLU A 22 -44.47 9.51 1.76
N LEU A 23 -43.82 9.31 2.91
CA LEU A 23 -44.01 8.18 3.80
C LEU A 23 -45.14 8.46 4.80
N ILE A 24 -46.38 8.34 4.32
CA ILE A 24 -47.58 8.78 5.04
C ILE A 24 -48.10 7.68 5.97
N GLU A 25 -48.30 6.45 5.49
CA GLU A 25 -48.93 5.35 6.25
C GLU A 25 -47.89 4.34 6.73
N SER A 26 -47.63 4.33 8.05
CA SER A 26 -46.76 3.37 8.73
C SER A 26 -47.57 2.33 9.52
N ASN A 27 -46.92 1.25 9.92
CA ASN A 27 -47.42 0.33 10.95
C ASN A 27 -47.48 0.94 12.37
N HIS A 28 -47.03 2.18 12.57
CA HIS A 28 -47.19 2.94 13.81
C HIS A 28 -47.89 4.27 13.55
N GLY A 29 -48.78 4.68 14.46
CA GLY A 29 -49.52 5.95 14.35
C GLY A 29 -48.63 7.18 14.52
N ASN A 30 -47.61 7.10 15.40
CA ASN A 30 -46.55 8.09 15.49
C ASN A 30 -45.27 7.52 14.86
N LYS A 31 -44.75 8.20 13.84
CA LYS A 31 -43.76 7.66 12.89
C LYS A 31 -42.38 8.18 13.22
N PHE A 32 -41.35 7.40 12.86
CA PHE A 32 -39.94 7.77 12.93
C PHE A 32 -39.46 8.11 14.33
N GLU A 33 -39.90 7.39 15.36
CA GLU A 33 -39.44 7.61 16.73
C GLU A 33 -38.03 7.04 17.01
N ARG A 34 -37.39 7.51 18.08
CA ARG A 34 -36.03 7.05 18.44
C ARG A 34 -36.02 5.53 18.68
N LYS A 35 -35.17 4.81 17.91
CA LYS A 35 -35.02 3.34 17.91
C LYS A 35 -36.22 2.57 17.33
N GLN A 36 -37.19 3.26 16.75
CA GLN A 36 -38.34 2.65 16.10
C GLN A 36 -37.98 2.18 14.68
N ILE A 37 -38.64 1.10 14.23
CA ILE A 37 -38.62 0.64 12.84
C ILE A 37 -40.02 0.83 12.28
N ASP A 38 -40.16 1.76 11.34
CA ASP A 38 -41.41 2.03 10.64
C ASP A 38 -41.43 1.36 9.26
N ARG A 39 -42.57 0.77 8.92
CA ARG A 39 -42.78 0.03 7.68
C ARG A 39 -43.86 0.70 6.86
N PHE A 40 -43.53 0.98 5.60
CA PHE A 40 -44.39 1.65 4.64
C PHE A 40 -44.61 0.76 3.42
N PHE A 41 -45.80 0.84 2.82
CA PHE A 41 -46.09 0.18 1.55
C PHE A 41 -46.09 1.22 0.44
N ILE A 42 -45.20 1.05 -0.55
CA ILE A 42 -45.04 1.98 -1.67
C ILE A 42 -45.39 1.23 -2.95
N ARG A 43 -46.27 1.80 -3.78
CA ARG A 43 -46.57 1.29 -5.11
C ARG A 43 -45.79 2.09 -6.15
N THR A 44 -45.02 1.39 -6.98
CA THR A 44 -44.21 1.92 -8.07
C THR A 44 -44.33 0.97 -9.28
N ALA A 45 -43.94 1.43 -10.47
CA ALA A 45 -43.64 0.52 -11.58
C ALA A 45 -42.44 -0.37 -11.21
N ASP A 46 -42.26 -1.49 -11.92
CA ASP A 46 -41.08 -2.36 -11.77
C ASP A 46 -39.81 -1.57 -12.09
N LEU A 47 -38.93 -1.44 -11.08
CA LEU A 47 -37.68 -0.69 -11.19
C LEU A 47 -36.48 -1.60 -11.49
N GLY A 48 -36.66 -2.92 -11.51
CA GLY A 48 -35.56 -3.88 -11.56
C GLY A 48 -34.71 -3.86 -10.27
N PRO A 49 -33.52 -4.48 -10.27
CA PRO A 49 -32.63 -4.50 -9.11
C PRO A 49 -32.33 -3.10 -8.58
N LEU A 50 -32.68 -2.84 -7.32
CA LEU A 50 -32.45 -1.54 -6.69
C LEU A 50 -30.99 -1.35 -6.31
N PHE A 51 -30.46 -0.15 -6.57
CA PHE A 51 -29.05 0.15 -6.31
C PHE A 51 -28.80 1.48 -5.59
N LYS A 52 -29.77 2.40 -5.58
CA LYS A 52 -29.66 3.72 -4.95
C LYS A 52 -31.00 4.11 -4.32
N CYS A 53 -30.93 4.82 -3.21
CA CYS A 53 -32.05 5.32 -2.44
C CYS A 53 -31.76 6.78 -2.06
N LEU A 54 -32.67 7.69 -2.39
CA LEU A 54 -32.69 9.05 -1.87
C LEU A 54 -33.73 9.13 -0.77
N ILE A 55 -33.31 9.52 0.43
CA ILE A 55 -34.22 9.73 1.55
C ILE A 55 -34.04 11.14 2.09
N ARG A 56 -35.14 11.87 2.29
CA ARG A 56 -35.12 13.24 2.81
C ARG A 56 -36.31 13.55 3.70
N HIS A 57 -36.27 14.67 4.42
CA HIS A 57 -37.46 15.25 5.05
C HIS A 57 -37.54 16.75 4.79
N ASP A 58 -38.70 17.36 5.01
CA ASP A 58 -38.94 18.79 4.75
C ASP A 58 -38.48 19.73 5.90
N GLY A 59 -38.12 19.14 7.05
CA GLY A 59 -37.69 19.87 8.23
C GLY A 59 -38.83 20.57 8.97
N SER A 60 -40.07 20.14 8.75
CA SER A 60 -41.25 20.53 9.53
C SER A 60 -41.25 19.84 10.91
N GLY A 61 -42.18 20.25 11.79
CA GLY A 61 -42.31 19.69 13.15
C GLY A 61 -41.42 20.38 14.21
N ILE A 62 -41.64 20.03 15.48
CA ILE A 62 -40.96 20.64 16.64
C ILE A 62 -39.57 20.01 16.83
N SER A 63 -39.43 18.71 16.54
CA SER A 63 -38.16 17.99 16.55
C SER A 63 -37.89 17.35 15.18
N SER A 64 -37.38 18.14 14.24
CA SER A 64 -37.08 17.64 12.89
C SER A 64 -35.75 16.87 12.78
N ASP A 65 -34.93 16.86 13.83
CA ASP A 65 -33.57 16.29 13.82
C ASP A 65 -33.60 14.75 13.80
N TRP A 66 -33.38 14.17 12.63
CA TRP A 66 -33.44 12.73 12.45
C TRP A 66 -32.06 12.10 12.36
N LEU A 67 -31.81 11.00 13.06
CA LEU A 67 -30.63 10.15 12.80
C LEU A 67 -31.14 8.85 12.22
N LEU A 68 -30.96 8.70 10.91
CA LEU A 68 -31.39 7.52 10.16
C LEU A 68 -30.27 6.48 10.17
N ASP A 69 -30.60 5.27 10.62
CA ASP A 69 -29.70 4.12 10.62
C ASP A 69 -29.59 3.53 9.21
N ARG A 70 -30.70 2.98 8.68
CA ARG A 70 -30.76 2.37 7.35
C ARG A 70 -32.18 2.33 6.81
N VAL A 71 -32.30 2.14 5.50
CA VAL A 71 -33.55 1.79 4.81
C VAL A 71 -33.45 0.36 4.30
N GLU A 72 -34.45 -0.47 4.64
CA GLU A 72 -34.57 -1.83 4.11
C GLU A 72 -35.77 -1.90 3.16
N VAL A 73 -35.52 -2.29 1.91
CA VAL A 73 -36.58 -2.51 0.90
C VAL A 73 -36.71 -3.99 0.63
N THR A 74 -37.92 -4.52 0.77
CA THR A 74 -38.23 -5.93 0.47
C THR A 74 -39.18 -5.99 -0.72
N GLU A 75 -38.78 -6.69 -1.77
CA GLU A 75 -39.58 -6.94 -2.96
C GLU A 75 -39.66 -8.45 -3.19
N GLY A 76 -40.81 -9.07 -2.91
CA GLY A 76 -40.97 -10.51 -2.98
C GLY A 76 -40.00 -11.26 -2.05
N ARG A 77 -38.99 -11.94 -2.63
CA ARG A 77 -37.91 -12.62 -1.90
C ARG A 77 -36.61 -11.80 -1.80
N ASN A 78 -36.51 -10.69 -2.54
CA ASN A 78 -35.32 -9.86 -2.57
C ASN A 78 -35.34 -8.85 -1.42
N LYS A 79 -34.17 -8.64 -0.81
CA LYS A 79 -33.97 -7.68 0.28
C LYS A 79 -32.79 -6.78 -0.06
N TYR A 80 -33.05 -5.48 -0.17
CA TYR A 80 -32.05 -4.44 -0.43
C TYR A 80 -31.82 -3.61 0.84
N ILE A 81 -30.57 -3.38 1.21
CA ILE A 81 -30.20 -2.65 2.44
C ILE A 81 -29.38 -1.41 2.06
N PHE A 82 -29.88 -0.24 2.43
CA PHE A 82 -29.25 1.06 2.22
C PHE A 82 -28.87 1.65 3.57
N VAL A 83 -27.58 1.57 3.94
CA VAL A 83 -27.08 2.06 5.23
C VAL A 83 -26.83 3.57 5.14
N CYS A 84 -27.31 4.33 6.13
CA CYS A 84 -27.21 5.78 6.18
C CYS A 84 -26.33 6.26 7.34
N GLU A 85 -26.65 5.85 8.58
CA GLU A 85 -25.99 6.22 9.85
C GLU A 85 -25.62 7.71 9.99
N ARG A 86 -26.48 8.62 9.48
CA ARG A 86 -26.19 10.07 9.39
C ARG A 86 -27.39 10.91 9.83
N TRP A 87 -27.12 12.13 10.29
CA TRP A 87 -28.20 13.01 10.73
C TRP A 87 -28.81 13.74 9.54
N LEU A 88 -30.10 13.51 9.28
CA LEU A 88 -30.91 14.41 8.47
C LEU A 88 -31.41 15.50 9.42
N SER A 89 -30.68 16.61 9.49
CA SER A 89 -30.91 17.68 10.46
C SER A 89 -30.42 19.00 9.90
N LYS A 90 -31.08 20.13 10.22
CA LYS A 90 -30.56 21.47 9.87
C LYS A 90 -29.50 21.96 10.86
N SER A 91 -29.38 21.30 12.02
CA SER A 91 -28.56 21.77 13.15
C SER A 91 -27.40 20.82 13.51
N ARG A 92 -27.46 19.55 13.09
CA ARG A 92 -26.49 18.48 13.40
C ARG A 92 -25.83 17.94 12.13
N ASP A 93 -24.68 17.29 12.30
CA ASP A 93 -23.88 16.65 11.23
C ASP A 93 -23.57 17.63 10.07
N ASP A 94 -23.81 17.24 8.82
CA ASP A 94 -23.54 18.03 7.61
C ASP A 94 -24.65 19.06 7.28
N LYS A 95 -25.65 19.20 8.16
CA LYS A 95 -26.79 20.12 8.04
C LYS A 95 -27.70 19.86 6.82
N LYS A 96 -27.64 18.67 6.22
CA LYS A 96 -28.50 18.29 5.10
C LYS A 96 -29.72 17.51 5.59
N LEU A 97 -30.88 17.79 5.00
CA LEU A 97 -32.10 17.03 5.25
C LEU A 97 -32.33 15.88 4.26
N GLU A 98 -31.35 15.59 3.43
CA GLU A 98 -31.41 14.58 2.38
C GLU A 98 -30.15 13.72 2.37
N ARG A 99 -30.29 12.46 1.96
CA ARG A 99 -29.21 11.47 1.83
C ARG A 99 -29.43 10.60 0.60
N ILE A 100 -28.39 10.48 -0.21
CA ILE A 100 -28.28 9.48 -1.26
C ILE A 100 -27.45 8.33 -0.69
N ILE A 101 -28.05 7.15 -0.62
CA ILE A 101 -27.50 5.93 -0.03
C ILE A 101 -27.59 4.81 -1.05
N PHE A 102 -26.54 4.00 -1.15
CA PHE A 102 -26.41 2.95 -2.15
C PHE A 102 -26.59 1.58 -1.51
N GLU A 103 -27.03 0.60 -2.30
CA GLU A 103 -27.18 -0.77 -1.84
C GLU A 103 -25.80 -1.35 -1.46
N LYS A 104 -25.78 -2.16 -0.41
CA LYS A 104 -24.59 -2.70 0.27
C LYS A 104 -23.55 -3.38 -0.65
N ASN A 105 -23.86 -3.62 -1.93
CA ASN A 105 -22.98 -4.24 -2.93
C ASN A 105 -22.93 -3.51 -4.30
N TYR A 106 -23.49 -2.29 -4.43
CA TYR A 106 -23.46 -1.55 -5.70
C TYR A 106 -22.09 -0.92 -6.01
N ASN A 107 -21.57 -1.18 -7.22
CA ASN A 107 -20.21 -0.82 -7.66
C ASN A 107 -20.16 0.20 -8.82
N GLY A 108 -21.19 1.05 -8.98
CA GLY A 108 -21.17 2.24 -9.86
C GLY A 108 -20.35 3.40 -9.27
N PRO A 109 -20.02 4.46 -10.06
CA PRO A 109 -18.95 5.42 -9.78
C PRO A 109 -19.08 6.04 -8.39
N ARG A 110 -18.12 5.68 -7.52
CA ARG A 110 -18.09 6.02 -6.10
C ARG A 110 -17.46 7.40 -5.92
N ILE A 111 -18.25 8.35 -5.42
CA ILE A 111 -17.71 9.51 -4.70
C ILE A 111 -17.51 9.04 -3.27
N THR A 112 -16.24 8.91 -2.87
CA THR A 112 -15.85 8.46 -1.52
C THR A 112 -16.02 9.59 -0.50
N SER A 113 -16.37 9.24 0.73
CA SER A 113 -16.40 10.14 1.87
C SER A 113 -15.36 9.71 2.91
N THR A 114 -14.24 10.44 2.97
CA THR A 114 -13.58 10.83 4.23
C THR A 114 -13.11 12.28 4.06
N SER A 115 -13.51 13.13 5.00
CA SER A 115 -13.59 14.60 5.04
C SER A 115 -12.38 15.41 4.53
N SER A 116 -12.63 16.50 3.78
CA SER A 116 -12.75 17.83 4.42
C SER A 116 -13.91 18.73 3.88
N LEU A 117 -14.24 19.71 4.74
CA LEU A 117 -15.36 20.67 5.05
C LEU A 117 -16.46 21.21 4.04
N SER A 118 -17.21 22.16 4.61
CA SER A 118 -18.31 23.05 4.18
C SER A 118 -17.95 24.33 3.39
N ILE A 119 -18.92 24.92 2.65
CA ILE A 119 -19.11 26.40 2.46
C ILE A 119 -20.61 26.65 2.70
N LYS A 120 -21.05 27.33 3.77
CA LYS A 120 -21.20 28.80 4.03
C LYS A 120 -22.18 29.48 3.04
N SER A 121 -23.11 30.38 3.38
CA SER A 121 -23.22 31.37 4.46
C SER A 121 -24.67 31.85 4.69
N ASN A 122 -24.91 32.40 5.90
CA ASN A 122 -26.06 33.23 6.32
C ASN A 122 -26.20 34.49 5.42
N ILE A 123 -27.39 34.93 5.00
CA ILE A 123 -28.42 35.75 5.70
C ILE A 123 -27.84 37.09 6.23
N GLY A 124 -28.36 38.28 5.92
CA GLY A 124 -29.58 38.65 5.19
C GLY A 124 -29.83 40.16 5.17
N GLY A 125 -30.96 40.55 4.56
CA GLY A 125 -31.49 41.91 4.53
C GLY A 125 -32.92 41.91 3.97
N SER A 126 -33.87 42.20 4.84
CA SER A 126 -35.34 42.11 4.75
C SER A 126 -36.06 43.10 3.82
N LYS A 127 -37.19 42.73 3.21
CA LYS A 127 -38.59 43.18 3.54
C LYS A 127 -39.61 42.85 2.42
N MET A 128 -40.88 42.82 2.84
CA MET A 128 -42.09 42.26 2.21
C MET A 128 -42.76 43.10 1.10
N ALA A 129 -43.62 42.40 0.34
CA ALA A 129 -45.00 42.75 -0.09
C ALA A 129 -45.26 43.25 -1.53
N GLY A 130 -46.21 42.57 -2.21
CA GLY A 130 -47.29 43.21 -3.01
C GLY A 130 -47.29 43.05 -4.54
N SER A 131 -48.27 42.28 -5.04
CA SER A 131 -49.09 42.47 -6.28
C SER A 131 -48.47 42.67 -7.69
N ASP A 132 -48.95 41.82 -8.63
CA ASP A 132 -48.90 41.88 -10.13
C ASP A 132 -49.37 43.21 -10.78
N PRO A 133 -49.31 43.43 -12.12
CA PRO A 133 -48.36 43.02 -13.17
C PRO A 133 -47.95 44.18 -14.14
N ARG A 134 -46.83 44.06 -14.89
CA ARG A 134 -46.55 44.54 -16.28
C ARG A 134 -45.07 44.93 -16.55
N LEU A 135 -44.47 44.20 -17.49
CA LEU A 135 -43.51 44.59 -18.55
C LEU A 135 -42.46 45.70 -18.28
N SER A 136 -41.17 45.33 -18.16
CA SER A 136 -40.19 45.37 -19.27
C SER A 136 -38.71 45.54 -18.83
N ILE A 137 -37.86 44.64 -19.36
CA ILE A 137 -36.47 44.82 -19.82
C ILE A 137 -35.29 44.82 -18.80
N ARG A 138 -34.51 43.73 -18.93
CA ARG A 138 -33.05 43.52 -18.77
C ARG A 138 -32.39 43.69 -17.40
N GLN A 139 -31.99 42.56 -16.81
CA GLN A 139 -30.58 42.24 -16.50
C GLN A 139 -30.40 40.73 -16.34
N GLN A 140 -29.51 40.14 -17.15
CA GLN A 140 -29.13 38.73 -17.11
C GLN A 140 -28.16 38.49 -15.95
N SER A 141 -28.48 37.54 -15.06
CA SER A 141 -27.51 36.92 -14.15
C SER A 141 -27.04 35.57 -14.73
N PRO A 142 -25.72 35.31 -14.83
CA PRO A 142 -25.17 34.12 -15.47
C PRO A 142 -24.86 33.04 -14.43
N PHE A 143 -25.88 32.33 -13.92
CA PHE A 143 -25.65 31.07 -13.23
C PHE A 143 -26.77 30.09 -13.59
N GLY A 144 -26.52 29.35 -14.67
CA GLY A 144 -27.32 28.22 -15.07
C GLY A 144 -26.40 27.07 -15.47
N GLN A 145 -26.86 25.87 -15.10
CA GLN A 145 -26.45 24.54 -15.55
C GLN A 145 -25.33 23.86 -14.73
N HIS A 146 -25.78 22.98 -13.84
CA HIS A 146 -25.08 21.75 -13.50
C HIS A 146 -24.71 21.03 -14.79
N HIS A 147 -23.41 21.00 -15.12
CA HIS A 147 -22.88 20.04 -16.07
C HIS A 147 -22.43 18.81 -15.28
N ASP A 148 -23.01 17.66 -15.62
CA ASP A 148 -22.50 16.35 -15.26
C ASP A 148 -21.00 16.26 -15.64
N LEU A 149 -20.14 15.96 -14.67
CA LEU A 149 -18.72 15.72 -14.92
C LEU A 149 -18.57 14.28 -15.44
N ASP A 150 -18.69 14.09 -16.75
CA ASP A 150 -18.38 12.83 -17.43
C ASP A 150 -16.85 12.64 -17.53
N GLY A 151 -16.25 11.83 -16.64
CA GLY A 151 -14.88 11.35 -16.81
C GLY A 151 -14.28 10.63 -15.59
N PRO A 152 -13.18 9.88 -15.76
CA PRO A 152 -12.51 9.15 -14.69
C PRO A 152 -11.86 10.11 -13.68
N THR A 153 -11.94 9.79 -12.38
CA THR A 153 -11.27 10.53 -11.31
C THR A 153 -9.94 9.86 -10.91
N ILE A 154 -9.01 10.67 -10.39
CA ILE A 154 -7.75 10.22 -9.80
C ILE A 154 -7.49 10.98 -8.48
N PRO A 155 -6.69 10.40 -7.56
CA PRO A 155 -6.20 11.11 -6.40
C PRO A 155 -5.11 12.13 -6.80
N TYR A 156 -5.23 13.32 -6.23
CA TYR A 156 -4.22 14.37 -6.23
C TYR A 156 -3.79 14.63 -4.78
N ARG A 157 -2.53 15.04 -4.60
CA ARG A 157 -2.06 15.64 -3.34
C ARG A 157 -1.66 17.09 -3.59
N VAL A 158 -2.22 18.02 -2.84
CA VAL A 158 -1.98 19.45 -2.97
C VAL A 158 -1.34 19.97 -1.68
N THR A 159 -0.18 20.59 -1.78
CA THR A 159 0.47 21.29 -0.66
C THR A 159 0.47 22.78 -0.95
N ILE A 160 0.12 23.60 0.03
CA ILE A 160 0.11 25.06 -0.11
C ILE A 160 0.95 25.68 1.00
N ARG A 161 1.93 26.50 0.63
CA ARG A 161 2.79 27.22 1.56
C ARG A 161 2.35 28.68 1.70
N THR A 162 1.98 29.06 2.92
CA THR A 162 1.63 30.45 3.28
C THR A 162 2.88 31.25 3.63
N GLY A 163 2.98 32.53 3.26
CA GLY A 163 4.12 33.39 3.58
C GLY A 163 4.45 33.48 5.07
N ASP A 164 5.72 33.75 5.38
CA ASP A 164 6.27 33.75 6.74
C ASP A 164 5.97 35.03 7.55
N GLU A 165 5.57 36.12 6.88
CA GLU A 165 5.32 37.39 7.54
C GLU A 165 4.04 37.40 8.39
N LYS A 166 4.02 38.24 9.42
CA LYS A 166 2.84 38.40 10.29
C LYS A 166 1.62 38.81 9.44
N LYS A 167 0.47 38.16 9.71
CA LYS A 167 -0.80 38.36 8.99
C LYS A 167 -0.78 37.98 7.49
N CYS A 168 0.03 36.99 7.12
CA CYS A 168 -0.04 36.35 5.79
C CYS A 168 -1.11 35.26 5.66
N GLY A 169 -1.82 34.93 6.75
CA GLY A 169 -2.81 33.85 6.79
C GLY A 169 -4.24 34.32 6.54
N ILE A 170 -5.15 33.36 6.34
CA ILE A 170 -6.58 33.61 6.13
C ILE A 170 -7.46 32.66 6.93
N SER A 171 -8.62 33.13 7.35
CA SER A 171 -9.65 32.32 8.02
C SER A 171 -10.87 32.04 7.14
N SER A 172 -10.96 32.73 6.00
CA SER A 172 -11.92 32.48 4.95
C SER A 172 -11.68 31.15 4.23
N GLN A 173 -12.69 30.70 3.49
CA GLN A 173 -12.59 29.44 2.79
C GLN A 173 -11.72 29.62 1.54
N ALA A 174 -10.57 28.94 1.54
CA ALA A 174 -9.74 28.80 0.35
C ALA A 174 -10.29 27.74 -0.61
N PHE A 175 -10.00 27.89 -1.90
CA PHE A 175 -10.30 26.91 -2.93
C PHE A 175 -9.19 26.84 -3.98
N ILE A 176 -9.09 25.70 -4.66
CA ILE A 176 -8.23 25.48 -5.82
C ILE A 176 -9.04 24.93 -7.00
N ARG A 177 -8.64 25.24 -8.22
CA ARG A 177 -9.17 24.63 -9.44
C ARG A 177 -8.01 24.30 -10.38
N LEU A 178 -8.03 23.10 -10.95
CA LEU A 178 -6.97 22.60 -11.82
C LEU A 178 -7.45 22.60 -13.27
N PHE A 179 -6.57 22.99 -14.20
CA PHE A 179 -6.85 23.06 -15.63
C PHE A 179 -5.82 22.23 -16.40
N GLY A 180 -6.33 21.34 -17.25
CA GLY A 180 -5.58 20.52 -18.17
C GLY A 180 -5.40 21.15 -19.54
N GLU A 181 -5.11 20.31 -20.53
CA GLU A 181 -4.83 20.73 -21.91
C GLU A 181 -6.06 21.19 -22.67
N SER A 182 -7.20 20.51 -22.48
CA SER A 182 -8.47 20.90 -23.12
C SER A 182 -9.37 21.69 -22.17
N LYS A 183 -10.25 22.54 -22.74
CA LYS A 183 -11.23 23.32 -21.96
C LYS A 183 -12.20 22.45 -21.14
N LYS A 184 -12.36 21.16 -21.50
CA LYS A 184 -13.19 20.18 -20.77
C LYS A 184 -12.43 19.48 -19.64
N GLN A 185 -11.11 19.41 -19.71
CA GLN A 185 -10.25 18.83 -18.67
C GLN A 185 -9.97 19.87 -17.59
N ARG A 186 -10.95 20.14 -16.74
CA ARG A 186 -10.77 21.00 -15.58
C ARG A 186 -11.57 20.47 -14.42
N THR A 187 -11.05 20.63 -13.22
CA THR A 187 -11.84 20.35 -12.03
C THR A 187 -12.86 21.46 -11.83
N GLU A 188 -13.83 21.24 -10.94
CA GLU A 188 -14.54 22.34 -10.31
C GLU A 188 -13.66 23.03 -9.26
N ARG A 189 -14.15 24.12 -8.66
CA ARG A 189 -13.47 24.73 -7.51
C ARG A 189 -13.55 23.78 -6.31
N ILE A 190 -12.43 23.15 -6.00
CA ILE A 190 -12.25 22.25 -4.88
C ILE A 190 -11.94 23.09 -3.65
N LYS A 191 -12.70 22.87 -2.58
CA LYS A 191 -12.58 23.62 -1.34
C LYS A 191 -11.42 23.07 -0.52
N LEU A 192 -10.56 23.95 -0.02
CA LEU A 192 -9.35 23.59 0.72
C LEU A 192 -9.58 23.71 2.21
N GLN A 193 -9.70 22.57 2.87
CA GLN A 193 -10.40 22.51 4.12
C GLN A 193 -9.57 21.84 5.21
N LEU A 194 -9.35 22.61 6.27
CA LEU A 194 -8.39 22.31 7.32
C LEU A 194 -9.05 21.44 8.41
N ALA A 195 -8.53 20.23 8.63
CA ALA A 195 -9.14 19.28 9.56
C ALA A 195 -8.98 19.67 11.04
N LYS A 196 -7.81 20.19 11.41
CA LYS A 196 -7.42 20.48 12.81
C LYS A 196 -7.21 21.97 13.10
N LYS A 197 -7.28 22.83 12.08
CA LYS A 197 -6.97 24.26 12.16
C LYS A 197 -8.17 25.07 11.67
N SER A 198 -8.35 26.26 12.23
CA SER A 198 -9.42 27.18 11.83
C SER A 198 -9.02 28.17 10.74
N ARG A 199 -7.73 28.21 10.36
CA ARG A 199 -7.17 29.17 9.41
C ARG A 199 -5.85 28.67 8.82
N PHE A 200 -5.48 29.18 7.65
CA PHE A 200 -4.12 29.10 7.12
C PHE A 200 -3.25 30.07 7.93
N GLU A 201 -2.12 29.60 8.48
CA GLU A 201 -1.29 30.40 9.37
C GLU A 201 -0.04 30.92 8.66
N PRO A 202 0.48 32.11 9.05
CA PRO A 202 1.79 32.54 8.60
C PRO A 202 2.84 31.46 8.83
N GLY A 203 3.63 31.17 7.80
CA GLY A 203 4.66 30.15 7.91
C GLY A 203 4.16 28.71 7.84
N SER A 204 2.86 28.47 7.64
CA SER A 204 2.34 27.10 7.54
C SER A 204 2.43 26.53 6.13
N SER A 205 2.61 25.21 6.06
CA SER A 205 2.29 24.38 4.90
C SER A 205 1.03 23.59 5.24
N GLU A 206 0.08 23.52 4.31
CA GLU A 206 -1.13 22.70 4.48
C GLU A 206 -1.23 21.70 3.33
N ASN A 207 -1.49 20.44 3.67
CA ASN A 207 -1.55 19.31 2.75
C ASN A 207 -2.98 18.80 2.59
N PHE A 208 -3.39 18.55 1.35
CA PHE A 208 -4.73 18.11 0.99
C PHE A 208 -4.64 16.89 0.07
N GLN A 209 -5.37 15.83 0.38
CA GLN A 209 -5.61 14.73 -0.55
C GLN A 209 -7.01 14.90 -1.14
N ILE A 210 -7.10 15.00 -2.47
CA ILE A 210 -8.35 15.29 -3.17
C ILE A 210 -8.55 14.28 -4.30
N GLU A 211 -9.76 13.73 -4.38
CA GLU A 211 -10.18 12.91 -5.53
C GLU A 211 -10.90 13.82 -6.51
N ALA A 212 -10.38 13.94 -7.74
CA ALA A 212 -10.90 14.86 -8.74
C ALA A 212 -10.75 14.29 -10.15
N LEU A 213 -11.43 14.90 -11.13
CA LEU A 213 -11.36 14.51 -12.55
C LEU A 213 -9.90 14.43 -13.02
N ASP A 214 -9.56 13.40 -13.78
CA ASP A 214 -8.27 13.31 -14.48
C ASP A 214 -8.20 14.40 -15.56
N ILE A 215 -7.46 15.47 -15.25
CA ILE A 215 -7.27 16.61 -16.16
C ILE A 215 -6.23 16.36 -17.27
N GLY A 216 -5.61 15.18 -17.35
CA GLY A 216 -4.46 14.98 -18.22
C GLY A 216 -3.22 15.72 -17.70
N GLU A 217 -2.54 16.49 -18.54
CA GLU A 217 -1.36 17.29 -18.11
C GLU A 217 -1.80 18.63 -17.53
N LEU A 218 -1.34 18.97 -16.32
CA LEU A 218 -1.65 20.25 -15.68
C LEU A 218 -1.02 21.41 -16.48
N ARG A 219 -1.86 22.36 -16.92
CA ARG A 219 -1.44 23.57 -17.66
C ARG A 219 -1.61 24.85 -16.87
N GLN A 220 -2.59 24.90 -15.97
CA GLN A 220 -2.86 26.10 -15.17
C GLN A 220 -3.57 25.70 -13.87
N ILE A 221 -3.38 26.52 -12.85
CA ILE A 221 -4.13 26.44 -11.58
C ILE A 221 -4.84 27.76 -11.30
N GLU A 222 -5.96 27.70 -10.61
CA GLU A 222 -6.60 28.85 -9.98
C GLU A 222 -6.64 28.61 -8.47
N ILE A 223 -6.15 29.57 -7.69
CA ILE A 223 -6.17 29.54 -6.22
C ILE A 223 -6.81 30.83 -5.72
N GLY A 224 -7.64 30.75 -4.70
CA GLY A 224 -8.29 31.92 -4.13
C GLY A 224 -9.03 31.64 -2.84
N HIS A 225 -9.68 32.67 -2.31
CA HIS A 225 -10.52 32.59 -1.11
C HIS A 225 -11.77 33.48 -1.23
N ASP A 226 -12.77 33.23 -0.38
CA ASP A 226 -14.06 33.95 -0.37
C ASP A 226 -14.16 35.07 0.68
N GLY A 227 -13.07 35.34 1.41
CA GLY A 227 -13.00 36.35 2.47
C GLY A 227 -12.87 37.78 1.95
N ALA A 228 -13.45 38.73 2.70
CA ALA A 228 -13.31 40.16 2.47
C ALA A 228 -12.87 40.88 3.76
N GLY A 229 -11.89 41.78 3.66
CA GLY A 229 -11.44 42.65 4.76
C GLY A 229 -9.96 42.51 5.13
N PRO A 230 -9.47 43.35 6.06
CA PRO A 230 -8.03 43.54 6.32
C PRO A 230 -7.31 42.32 6.91
N ASN A 231 -8.06 41.41 7.54
CA ASN A 231 -7.53 40.18 8.11
C ASN A 231 -7.62 38.98 7.14
N GLU A 232 -8.10 39.20 5.91
CA GLU A 232 -8.22 38.19 4.85
C GLU A 232 -7.21 38.46 3.72
N SER A 233 -5.95 38.67 4.11
CA SER A 233 -4.83 38.87 3.19
C SER A 233 -3.95 37.62 3.18
N TRP A 234 -4.12 36.76 2.18
CA TRP A 234 -3.33 35.54 2.06
C TRP A 234 -2.07 35.81 1.23
N PHE A 235 -0.89 35.48 1.73
CA PHE A 235 0.29 35.39 0.86
C PHE A 235 0.58 33.93 0.55
N VAL A 236 0.46 33.53 -0.72
CA VAL A 236 0.79 32.17 -1.16
C VAL A 236 2.20 32.19 -1.74
N LYS A 237 3.12 31.49 -1.08
CA LYS A 237 4.53 31.38 -1.48
C LYS A 237 4.68 30.41 -2.64
N TYR A 238 4.19 29.18 -2.49
CA TYR A 238 4.18 28.17 -3.55
C TYR A 238 3.04 27.16 -3.35
N ILE A 239 2.74 26.41 -4.40
CA ILE A 239 1.78 25.29 -4.43
C ILE A 239 2.48 24.07 -5.05
N GLU A 240 2.40 22.92 -4.37
CA GLU A 240 2.84 21.63 -4.90
C GLU A 240 1.60 20.80 -5.27
N ILE A 241 1.56 20.23 -6.48
CA ILE A 241 0.49 19.32 -6.93
C ILE A 241 1.12 18.02 -7.37
N SER A 242 0.87 16.95 -6.63
CA SER A 242 1.29 15.59 -6.98
C SER A 242 0.13 14.81 -7.59
N GLU A 243 0.41 14.11 -8.68
CA GLU A 243 -0.44 13.13 -9.36
C GLU A 243 0.21 11.73 -9.18
N PRO A 244 -0.02 11.05 -8.04
CA PRO A 244 0.77 9.87 -7.68
C PRO A 244 0.67 8.72 -8.68
N ILE A 245 -0.51 8.51 -9.25
CA ILE A 245 -0.77 7.45 -10.24
C ILE A 245 -0.08 7.73 -11.58
N LYS A 246 0.10 9.01 -11.94
CA LYS A 246 0.82 9.42 -13.14
C LYS A 246 2.33 9.55 -12.91
N GLY A 247 2.75 9.55 -11.64
CA GLY A 247 4.14 9.67 -11.25
C GLY A 247 4.69 11.06 -11.56
N ARG A 248 3.95 12.12 -11.28
CA ARG A 248 4.38 13.49 -11.53
C ARG A 248 4.03 14.40 -10.37
N THR A 249 4.91 15.36 -10.09
CA THR A 249 4.67 16.43 -9.13
C THR A 249 5.07 17.76 -9.75
N TYR A 250 4.18 18.76 -9.64
CA TYR A 250 4.35 20.13 -10.09
C TYR A 250 4.62 21.02 -8.87
N PHE A 251 5.76 21.69 -8.83
CA PHE A 251 6.07 22.70 -7.81
C PHE A 251 5.97 24.09 -8.44
N ILE A 252 4.91 24.82 -8.11
CA ILE A 252 4.54 26.10 -8.73
C ILE A 252 4.86 27.22 -7.75
N THR A 253 5.82 28.08 -8.09
CA THR A 253 6.15 29.26 -7.30
C THR A 253 5.13 30.36 -7.57
N CYS A 254 4.47 30.85 -6.50
CA CYS A 254 3.39 31.84 -6.61
C CYS A 254 3.84 33.24 -6.16
N ASN A 255 4.49 33.33 -4.99
CA ASN A 255 4.95 34.56 -4.33
C ASN A 255 3.99 35.76 -4.47
N SER A 256 2.70 35.52 -4.23
CA SER A 256 1.65 36.51 -4.53
C SER A 256 0.70 36.70 -3.35
N TRP A 257 0.30 37.95 -3.13
CA TRP A 257 -0.82 38.29 -2.27
C TRP A 257 -2.13 37.99 -2.99
N LEU A 258 -3.04 37.29 -2.29
CA LEU A 258 -4.46 37.15 -2.58
C LEU A 258 -5.19 37.96 -1.51
N SER A 259 -5.52 39.21 -1.83
CA SER A 259 -6.01 40.19 -0.88
C SER A 259 -6.67 41.34 -1.61
N THR A 260 -7.72 41.93 -1.02
CA THR A 260 -8.31 43.19 -1.50
C THR A 260 -7.50 44.44 -1.11
N GLU A 261 -6.56 44.32 -0.17
CA GLU A 261 -5.82 45.46 0.40
C GLU A 261 -4.31 45.43 0.12
N LYS A 262 -3.78 44.27 -0.28
CA LYS A 262 -2.37 44.05 -0.58
C LYS A 262 -2.18 43.52 -1.99
N GLY A 263 -0.97 43.67 -2.52
CA GLY A 263 -0.64 43.21 -3.86
C GLY A 263 -1.43 43.97 -4.92
N ASP A 264 -2.12 43.24 -5.79
CA ASP A 264 -2.92 43.79 -6.90
C ASP A 264 -4.42 43.91 -6.57
N GLY A 265 -4.82 43.69 -5.32
CA GLY A 265 -6.22 43.79 -4.91
C GLY A 265 -7.10 42.59 -5.30
N LEU A 266 -6.51 41.51 -5.85
CA LEU A 266 -7.25 40.30 -6.26
C LEU A 266 -7.18 39.22 -5.17
N THR A 267 -8.31 38.60 -4.83
CA THR A 267 -8.39 37.46 -3.89
C THR A 267 -8.33 36.09 -4.59
N VAL A 268 -8.27 36.09 -5.93
CA VAL A 268 -8.20 34.90 -6.77
C VAL A 268 -7.17 35.14 -7.86
N ARG A 269 -6.25 34.20 -8.06
CA ARG A 269 -5.24 34.25 -9.13
C ARG A 269 -5.17 32.95 -9.89
N ARG A 270 -4.70 33.07 -11.13
CA ARG A 270 -4.31 31.93 -11.96
C ARG A 270 -2.81 31.93 -12.18
N PHE A 271 -2.22 30.74 -12.10
CA PHE A 271 -0.81 30.52 -12.37
C PHE A 271 -0.68 29.50 -13.49
N ASN A 272 0.03 29.86 -14.55
CA ASN A 272 0.37 28.93 -15.61
C ASN A 272 1.44 27.96 -15.12
N VAL A 273 1.41 26.75 -15.64
CA VAL A 273 2.48 25.76 -15.51
C VAL A 273 3.42 25.94 -16.70
N ASP A 274 4.54 26.61 -16.46
CA ASP A 274 5.60 26.81 -17.44
C ASP A 274 6.99 26.75 -16.79
N GLU A 275 8.04 26.72 -17.61
CA GLU A 275 9.43 26.55 -17.15
C GLU A 275 9.93 27.71 -16.27
N THR A 276 9.25 28.87 -16.26
CA THR A 276 9.71 30.06 -15.53
C THR A 276 9.36 30.01 -14.04
N ASN A 277 8.25 29.38 -13.69
CA ASN A 277 7.73 29.34 -12.33
C ASN A 277 7.47 27.93 -11.80
N THR A 278 7.59 26.89 -12.63
CA THR A 278 7.23 25.53 -12.29
C THR A 278 8.40 24.55 -12.45
N LYS A 279 8.69 23.81 -11.38
CA LYS A 279 9.58 22.65 -11.43
C LYS A 279 8.75 21.36 -11.46
N ILE A 280 8.98 20.51 -12.45
CA ILE A 280 8.27 19.24 -12.61
C ILE A 280 9.22 18.09 -12.23
N SER A 281 8.79 17.27 -11.27
CA SER A 281 9.47 16.04 -10.88
C SER A 281 8.68 14.85 -11.38
N SER A 282 9.31 13.92 -12.10
CA SER A 282 8.69 12.67 -12.55
C SER A 282 9.24 11.47 -11.79
N PHE A 283 8.38 10.51 -11.50
CA PHE A 283 8.69 9.26 -10.82
C PHE A 283 7.81 8.14 -11.38
N ARG A 284 8.02 6.90 -10.93
CA ARG A 284 7.18 5.77 -11.36
C ARG A 284 5.77 5.93 -10.77
N GLY A 285 4.77 5.97 -11.65
CA GLY A 285 3.37 6.07 -11.22
C GLY A 285 2.95 4.92 -10.30
N LEU A 286 2.21 5.26 -9.24
CA LEU A 286 1.69 4.29 -8.28
C LEU A 286 0.48 3.54 -8.86
N ILE A 287 0.24 2.35 -8.33
CA ILE A 287 -0.91 1.50 -8.64
C ILE A 287 -1.97 1.73 -7.56
N PRO A 288 -3.19 2.18 -7.93
CA PRO A 288 -4.28 2.37 -6.99
C PRO A 288 -4.91 1.03 -6.58
N TYR A 289 -5.18 0.88 -5.29
CA TYR A 289 -5.89 -0.24 -4.68
C TYR A 289 -7.01 0.27 -3.77
N ILE A 290 -8.10 -0.49 -3.74
CA ILE A 290 -9.16 -0.36 -2.73
C ILE A 290 -8.88 -1.43 -1.67
N LEU A 291 -8.59 -0.98 -0.46
CA LEU A 291 -8.34 -1.80 0.72
C LEU A 291 -9.59 -1.85 1.60
N THR A 292 -10.01 -3.02 2.02
CA THR A 292 -11.12 -3.22 2.98
C THR A 292 -10.60 -4.02 4.16
N ILE A 293 -10.73 -3.49 5.37
CA ILE A 293 -10.27 -4.09 6.62
C ILE A 293 -11.51 -4.50 7.42
N HIS A 294 -11.57 -5.77 7.83
CA HIS A 294 -12.63 -6.30 8.66
C HIS A 294 -12.12 -6.51 10.08
N THR A 295 -12.72 -5.82 11.04
CA THR A 295 -12.50 -6.09 12.47
C THR A 295 -13.54 -7.10 12.92
N GLY A 296 -13.12 -8.17 13.60
CA GLY A 296 -14.05 -9.25 13.94
C GLY A 296 -15.12 -8.87 14.96
N ASP A 297 -16.21 -9.62 14.95
CA ASP A 297 -17.32 -9.46 15.90
C ASP A 297 -17.10 -10.25 17.21
N VAL A 298 -16.02 -9.93 17.92
CA VAL A 298 -15.74 -10.49 19.24
C VAL A 298 -15.65 -9.40 20.31
N PRO A 299 -16.00 -9.67 21.58
CA PRO A 299 -15.93 -8.67 22.64
C PRO A 299 -14.55 -8.00 22.72
N LYS A 300 -14.52 -6.66 22.64
CA LYS A 300 -13.30 -5.83 22.65
C LYS A 300 -12.38 -6.01 21.45
N ALA A 301 -12.91 -6.47 20.31
CA ALA A 301 -12.15 -6.62 19.07
C ALA A 301 -11.53 -5.33 18.54
N GLY A 302 -12.13 -4.16 18.79
CA GLY A 302 -11.72 -2.92 18.15
C GLY A 302 -10.53 -2.21 18.82
N THR A 303 -9.82 -1.39 18.04
CA THR A 303 -8.62 -0.65 18.46
C THR A 303 -8.69 0.85 18.16
N ASP A 304 -7.94 1.63 18.94
CA ASP A 304 -7.65 3.05 18.70
C ASP A 304 -6.14 3.31 18.46
N SER A 305 -5.34 2.24 18.31
CA SER A 305 -3.94 2.31 17.89
C SER A 305 -3.84 2.68 16.41
N ASP A 306 -2.72 3.30 16.03
CA ASP A 306 -2.38 3.47 14.62
C ASP A 306 -2.01 2.11 14.02
N VAL A 307 -2.72 1.72 12.96
CA VAL A 307 -2.51 0.46 12.24
C VAL A 307 -1.56 0.69 11.07
N THR A 308 -0.54 -0.15 10.95
CA THR A 308 0.43 -0.11 9.85
C THR A 308 0.33 -1.37 9.02
N LEU A 309 0.31 -1.19 7.70
CA LEU A 309 0.29 -2.26 6.72
C LEU A 309 1.54 -2.21 5.85
N LYS A 310 2.11 -3.37 5.55
CA LYS A 310 3.20 -3.53 4.58
C LYS A 310 2.91 -4.70 3.66
N PHE A 311 2.86 -4.46 2.36
CA PHE A 311 2.50 -5.47 1.37
C PHE A 311 3.73 -6.05 0.69
N PHE A 312 3.73 -7.36 0.51
CA PHE A 312 4.80 -8.11 -0.14
C PHE A 312 4.27 -8.70 -1.43
N GLY A 313 4.97 -8.47 -2.53
CA GLY A 313 4.60 -8.96 -3.85
C GLY A 313 5.74 -9.60 -4.60
N SER A 314 5.43 -10.14 -5.78
CA SER A 314 6.37 -10.87 -6.62
C SER A 314 7.52 -10.04 -7.22
N LYS A 315 7.46 -8.70 -7.11
CA LYS A 315 8.51 -7.79 -7.63
C LYS A 315 9.13 -6.91 -6.52
N GLY A 316 8.75 -7.09 -5.26
CA GLY A 316 9.25 -6.28 -4.16
C GLY A 316 8.24 -6.10 -3.03
N THR A 317 8.51 -5.11 -2.19
CA THR A 317 7.74 -4.82 -0.96
C THR A 317 7.34 -3.35 -0.97
N SER A 318 6.15 -3.02 -0.47
CA SER A 318 5.72 -1.64 -0.29
C SER A 318 6.51 -0.96 0.83
N GLY A 319 6.42 0.37 0.90
CA GLY A 319 6.68 1.08 2.16
C GLY A 319 5.65 0.71 3.23
N ASP A 320 5.89 1.18 4.44
CA ASP A 320 4.93 1.09 5.53
C ASP A 320 3.78 2.08 5.30
N ILE A 321 2.55 1.61 5.42
CA ILE A 321 1.33 2.38 5.17
C ILE A 321 0.58 2.49 6.48
N VAL A 322 0.62 3.67 7.08
CA VAL A 322 -0.13 3.96 8.30
C VAL A 322 -1.57 4.29 7.94
N ILE A 323 -2.50 3.48 8.43
CA ILE A 323 -3.93 3.72 8.38
C ILE A 323 -4.35 4.33 9.71
N GLU A 324 -4.45 5.65 9.73
CA GLU A 324 -4.84 6.39 10.93
C GLU A 324 -6.25 6.01 11.40
N LYS A 325 -6.45 6.01 12.72
CA LYS A 325 -7.78 5.92 13.35
C LYS A 325 -8.55 7.21 13.08
N ILE A 326 -9.64 7.09 12.33
CA ILE A 326 -10.61 8.17 12.08
C ILE A 326 -11.97 7.66 12.52
N ASP A 327 -12.66 8.42 13.37
CA ASP A 327 -13.99 8.08 13.89
C ASP A 327 -14.08 6.63 14.42
N ASN A 328 -15.02 5.83 13.91
CA ASN A 328 -15.27 4.45 14.33
C ASN A 328 -14.40 3.41 13.59
N ARG A 329 -13.37 3.83 12.84
CA ARG A 329 -12.50 2.91 12.09
C ARG A 329 -11.84 1.88 12.99
N PHE A 330 -11.87 0.60 12.66
CA PHE A 330 -11.38 -0.50 13.50
C PHE A 330 -12.17 -0.72 14.79
N ASP A 331 -13.43 -0.28 14.86
CA ASP A 331 -14.32 -0.71 15.94
C ASP A 331 -14.76 -2.17 15.74
N ARG A 332 -15.26 -2.82 16.79
CA ARG A 332 -15.77 -4.19 16.70
C ARG A 332 -16.82 -4.29 15.57
N ASP A 333 -16.74 -5.36 14.78
CA ASP A 333 -17.64 -5.61 13.64
C ASP A 333 -17.62 -4.50 12.57
N SER A 334 -16.54 -3.69 12.53
CA SER A 334 -16.38 -2.66 11.51
C SER A 334 -15.86 -3.22 10.19
N ILE A 335 -16.30 -2.59 9.10
CA ILE A 335 -15.76 -2.79 7.75
C ILE A 335 -15.24 -1.44 7.26
N ASP A 336 -13.92 -1.34 7.15
CA ASP A 336 -13.24 -0.08 6.88
C ASP A 336 -12.62 -0.09 5.48
N THR A 337 -13.14 0.74 4.58
CA THR A 337 -12.62 0.87 3.22
C THR A 337 -11.71 2.10 3.08
N VAL A 338 -10.52 1.90 2.50
CA VAL A 338 -9.52 2.95 2.28
C VAL A 338 -8.93 2.80 0.88
N ASN A 339 -8.74 3.92 0.18
CA ASN A 339 -7.97 3.94 -1.07
C ASN A 339 -6.48 4.09 -0.75
N ILE A 340 -5.65 3.19 -1.28
CA ILE A 340 -4.20 3.25 -1.10
C ILE A 340 -3.50 3.16 -2.45
N ASP A 341 -2.36 3.83 -2.56
CA ASP A 341 -1.53 3.80 -3.76
C ASP A 341 -0.20 3.11 -3.45
N LEU A 342 0.14 2.08 -4.23
CA LEU A 342 1.33 1.25 -4.01
C LEU A 342 2.30 1.35 -5.19
N ASP A 343 3.59 1.21 -4.91
CA ASP A 343 4.58 0.88 -5.95
C ASP A 343 4.15 -0.41 -6.71
N ASP A 344 4.58 -0.59 -7.97
CA ASP A 344 4.36 -1.86 -8.70
C ASP A 344 5.20 -2.99 -8.12
N ILE A 345 4.71 -3.56 -7.04
CA ILE A 345 5.28 -4.71 -6.34
C ILE A 345 4.84 -6.05 -6.94
N GLY A 346 4.16 -6.05 -8.09
CA GLY A 346 3.68 -7.26 -8.76
C GLY A 346 2.47 -7.91 -8.09
N SER A 347 2.36 -9.23 -8.21
CA SER A 347 1.25 -9.97 -7.56
C SER A 347 1.51 -10.09 -6.06
N LEU A 348 0.53 -9.73 -5.25
CA LEU A 348 0.64 -9.80 -3.79
C LEU A 348 0.76 -11.24 -3.32
N LYS A 349 1.57 -11.43 -2.28
CA LYS A 349 1.89 -12.71 -1.64
C LYS A 349 1.46 -12.76 -0.19
N LYS A 350 1.73 -11.69 0.57
CA LYS A 350 1.34 -11.52 1.96
C LYS A 350 1.23 -10.05 2.34
N VAL A 351 0.58 -9.78 3.48
CA VAL A 351 0.57 -8.49 4.15
C VAL A 351 1.11 -8.66 5.56
N ARG A 352 2.01 -7.78 5.98
CA ARG A 352 2.32 -7.58 7.40
C ARG A 352 1.37 -6.54 7.94
N VAL A 353 0.69 -6.90 9.02
CA VAL A 353 -0.23 -6.04 9.74
C VAL A 353 0.34 -5.80 11.12
N SER A 354 0.50 -4.55 11.52
CA SER A 354 0.94 -4.20 12.87
C SER A 354 0.19 -3.01 13.42
N HIS A 355 0.29 -2.77 14.72
CA HIS A 355 -0.18 -1.52 15.33
C HIS A 355 0.76 -1.07 16.45
N ASP A 356 0.71 0.21 16.78
CA ASP A 356 1.68 0.83 17.71
C ASP A 356 1.42 0.51 19.20
N GLY A 357 0.31 -0.16 19.51
CA GLY A 357 -0.09 -0.53 20.86
C GLY A 357 -0.34 0.67 21.80
N LYS A 358 -0.56 1.86 21.24
CA LYS A 358 -0.95 3.05 21.99
C LYS A 358 -2.47 3.18 22.05
N GLY A 359 -2.95 4.23 22.72
CA GLY A 359 -4.38 4.44 22.94
C GLY A 359 -4.95 3.64 24.11
N SER A 360 -6.26 3.67 24.23
CA SER A 360 -7.04 3.02 25.29
C SER A 360 -7.42 1.57 24.95
N ARG A 361 -7.50 1.23 23.65
CA ARG A 361 -7.86 -0.08 23.10
C ARG A 361 -6.66 -0.69 22.38
N LYS A 362 -5.68 -1.14 23.16
CA LYS A 362 -4.37 -1.65 22.70
C LYS A 362 -4.39 -3.10 22.19
N GLU A 363 -5.57 -3.64 21.95
CA GLU A 363 -5.78 -5.01 21.46
C GLU A 363 -6.68 -4.91 20.24
N TRP A 364 -6.42 -5.72 19.24
CA TRP A 364 -7.22 -5.72 18.02
C TRP A 364 -7.45 -7.15 17.55
N PHE A 365 -8.68 -7.49 17.21
CA PHE A 365 -8.97 -8.74 16.53
C PHE A 365 -9.22 -8.45 15.06
N LEU A 366 -8.22 -8.79 14.23
CA LEU A 366 -8.35 -8.69 12.78
C LEU A 366 -9.00 -9.96 12.25
N ASP A 367 -10.14 -9.81 11.57
CA ASP A 367 -10.80 -10.91 10.86
C ASP A 367 -10.08 -11.17 9.53
N ARG A 368 -10.18 -10.22 8.59
CA ARG A 368 -9.54 -10.32 7.28
C ARG A 368 -9.28 -8.97 6.64
N ILE A 369 -8.45 -8.97 5.62
CA ILE A 369 -8.21 -7.83 4.73
C ILE A 369 -8.53 -8.25 3.30
N GLU A 370 -9.27 -7.42 2.58
CA GLU A 370 -9.53 -7.57 1.16
C GLU A 370 -8.88 -6.42 0.39
N MET A 371 -8.22 -6.73 -0.72
CA MET A 371 -7.56 -5.73 -1.55
C MET A 371 -7.90 -5.93 -3.02
N THR A 372 -8.39 -4.87 -3.66
CA THR A 372 -8.77 -4.88 -5.08
C THR A 372 -7.91 -3.88 -5.85
N ASN A 373 -7.22 -4.34 -6.89
CA ASN A 373 -6.55 -3.43 -7.82
C ASN A 373 -7.60 -2.60 -8.56
N ALA A 374 -7.58 -1.28 -8.40
CA ALA A 374 -8.65 -0.42 -8.92
C ALA A 374 -8.70 -0.41 -10.45
N LYS A 375 -7.56 -0.64 -11.12
CA LYS A 375 -7.43 -0.69 -12.58
C LYS A 375 -7.79 -2.06 -13.15
N THR A 376 -7.16 -3.12 -12.66
CA THR A 376 -7.31 -4.48 -13.22
C THR A 376 -8.45 -5.29 -12.61
N LYS A 377 -9.05 -4.77 -11.53
CA LYS A 377 -10.09 -5.44 -10.72
C LYS A 377 -9.65 -6.76 -10.08
N LYS A 378 -8.36 -7.09 -10.13
CA LYS A 378 -7.80 -8.28 -9.46
C LYS A 378 -7.94 -8.16 -7.95
N GLN A 379 -8.51 -9.19 -7.32
CA GLN A 379 -8.77 -9.25 -5.88
C GLN A 379 -7.76 -10.14 -5.15
N TYR A 380 -7.51 -9.79 -3.89
CA TYR A 380 -6.69 -10.52 -2.94
C TYR A 380 -7.40 -10.53 -1.60
N VAL A 381 -7.41 -11.67 -0.92
CA VAL A 381 -7.99 -11.83 0.42
C VAL A 381 -6.88 -12.31 1.35
N PHE A 382 -6.82 -11.76 2.55
CA PHE A 382 -5.86 -12.12 3.60
C PHE A 382 -6.66 -12.45 4.87
N VAL A 383 -6.83 -13.73 5.17
CA VAL A 383 -7.61 -14.20 6.32
C VAL A 383 -6.68 -14.33 7.52
N ALA A 384 -6.95 -13.56 8.58
CA ALA A 384 -6.11 -13.48 9.77
C ALA A 384 -6.74 -14.20 10.97
N GLU A 385 -8.00 -13.89 11.28
CA GLU A 385 -8.80 -14.45 12.38
C GLU A 385 -8.06 -14.52 13.71
N GLN A 386 -7.29 -13.48 14.05
CA GLN A 386 -6.41 -13.52 15.22
C GLN A 386 -6.29 -12.18 15.94
N TRP A 387 -5.95 -12.29 17.23
CA TRP A 387 -5.64 -11.15 18.08
C TRP A 387 -4.23 -10.62 17.81
N LEU A 388 -4.10 -9.30 17.69
CA LEU A 388 -2.87 -8.54 17.85
C LEU A 388 -2.89 -7.92 19.25
N SER A 389 -2.09 -8.48 20.16
CA SER A 389 -2.01 -8.08 21.57
C SER A 389 -0.68 -8.52 22.19
N LYS A 390 -0.15 -7.72 23.14
CA LYS A 390 1.00 -8.12 23.97
C LYS A 390 0.60 -8.99 25.18
N LYS A 391 -0.69 -9.04 25.52
CA LYS A 391 -1.17 -9.61 26.78
C LYS A 391 -1.79 -11.00 26.62
N ARG A 392 -2.30 -11.31 25.44
CA ARG A 392 -3.04 -12.56 25.22
C ARG A 392 -2.10 -13.69 24.81
N ALA A 393 -2.37 -14.89 25.32
CA ALA A 393 -1.60 -16.08 25.01
C ALA A 393 -1.86 -16.61 23.58
N ASP A 394 -3.03 -16.33 23.01
CA ASP A 394 -3.42 -16.69 21.65
C ASP A 394 -2.97 -15.67 20.59
N SER A 395 -2.22 -14.64 21.00
CA SER A 395 -1.72 -13.58 20.13
C SER A 395 -0.26 -13.83 19.74
N ARG A 396 0.09 -13.48 18.50
CA ARG A 396 1.47 -13.48 18.00
C ARG A 396 2.23 -12.17 18.25
N GLY A 397 1.63 -11.26 19.03
CA GLY A 397 2.20 -9.94 19.36
C GLY A 397 1.40 -8.80 18.71
N LEU A 398 2.02 -7.64 18.51
CA LEU A 398 1.36 -6.50 17.84
C LEU A 398 1.60 -6.47 16.33
N SER A 399 2.18 -7.53 15.77
CA SER A 399 2.52 -7.65 14.35
C SER A 399 2.31 -9.08 13.90
N ILE A 400 1.70 -9.25 12.74
CA ILE A 400 1.43 -10.55 12.13
C ILE A 400 1.67 -10.47 10.62
N ASP A 401 2.12 -11.57 10.04
CA ASP A 401 2.13 -11.72 8.59
C ASP A 401 0.97 -12.62 8.18
N VAL A 402 0.21 -12.20 7.18
CA VAL A 402 -0.98 -12.89 6.68
C VAL A 402 -0.80 -13.16 5.19
N PRO A 403 -0.79 -14.42 4.73
CA PRO A 403 -0.60 -14.75 3.32
C PRO A 403 -1.88 -14.49 2.53
N VAL A 404 -1.77 -14.43 1.20
CA VAL A 404 -2.95 -14.47 0.35
C VAL A 404 -3.69 -15.80 0.57
N PHE A 405 -5.01 -15.70 0.69
CA PHE A 405 -5.94 -16.81 0.74
C PHE A 405 -6.58 -16.99 -0.63
N ARG A 406 -6.49 -18.19 -1.20
CA ARG A 406 -7.04 -18.52 -2.53
C ARG A 406 -7.44 -19.99 -2.57
N ASN A 407 -8.56 -20.29 -3.22
CA ASN A 407 -9.05 -21.66 -3.38
C ASN A 407 -9.21 -22.40 -2.03
N ASN A 408 -9.71 -21.69 -1.02
CA ASN A 408 -9.88 -22.16 0.36
C ASN A 408 -8.59 -22.57 1.09
N GLU A 409 -7.41 -22.15 0.59
CA GLU A 409 -6.12 -22.43 1.23
C GLU A 409 -5.24 -21.17 1.31
N GLN A 410 -4.33 -21.16 2.28
CA GLN A 410 -3.27 -20.15 2.37
C GLN A 410 -2.17 -20.44 1.35
N THR A 411 -1.72 -19.42 0.61
CA THR A 411 -0.71 -19.62 -0.46
C THR A 411 0.72 -19.79 0.05
N ILE A 412 0.98 -19.55 1.33
CA ILE A 412 2.30 -19.69 1.96
C ILE A 412 2.09 -20.48 3.26
N GLY A 413 2.83 -21.58 3.41
CA GLY A 413 2.81 -22.39 4.63
C GLY A 413 3.66 -21.80 5.76
N MET A 414 3.39 -22.26 6.98
CA MET A 414 4.24 -22.01 8.15
C MET A 414 5.47 -22.93 8.12
N THR A 415 6.57 -22.49 8.72
CA THR A 415 7.79 -23.26 8.96
C THR A 415 8.44 -22.85 10.26
N ASP A 416 9.36 -23.70 10.72
CA ASP A 416 10.21 -23.46 11.88
C ASP A 416 11.65 -23.16 11.39
N TYR A 417 12.23 -22.05 11.85
CA TYR A 417 13.61 -21.68 11.58
C TYR A 417 14.47 -21.90 12.82
N LYS A 418 15.52 -22.72 12.67
CA LYS A 418 16.59 -22.85 13.65
C LYS A 418 17.79 -22.02 13.19
N ILE A 419 18.22 -21.09 14.03
CA ILE A 419 19.26 -20.09 13.74
C ILE A 419 20.43 -20.33 14.67
N LEU A 420 21.60 -20.60 14.12
CA LEU A 420 22.86 -20.69 14.86
C LEU A 420 23.69 -19.45 14.55
N VAL A 421 24.08 -18.70 15.58
CA VAL A 421 24.90 -17.49 15.44
C VAL A 421 26.23 -17.74 16.13
N LYS A 422 27.32 -17.57 15.40
CA LYS A 422 28.67 -17.76 15.92
C LYS A 422 29.39 -16.43 16.06
N THR A 423 29.78 -16.09 17.29
CA THR A 423 30.68 -14.96 17.57
C THR A 423 32.12 -15.39 17.33
N SER A 424 32.95 -14.51 16.76
CA SER A 424 34.34 -14.85 16.46
C SER A 424 35.18 -15.08 17.72
N ASP A 425 36.20 -15.91 17.60
CA ASP A 425 37.18 -16.17 18.67
C ASP A 425 38.34 -15.16 18.65
N ILE A 426 38.00 -13.86 18.64
CA ILE A 426 38.99 -12.77 18.73
C ILE A 426 38.75 -11.92 19.98
N SER A 427 39.79 -11.23 20.47
CA SER A 427 39.70 -10.47 21.72
C SER A 427 38.61 -9.39 21.67
N GLY A 428 37.72 -9.39 22.66
CA GLY A 428 36.62 -8.42 22.78
C GLY A 428 35.51 -8.57 21.72
N ALA A 429 35.35 -9.77 21.13
CA ALA A 429 34.34 -10.06 20.12
C ALA A 429 32.92 -10.19 20.68
N GLY A 430 32.74 -10.48 21.97
CA GLY A 430 31.43 -10.71 22.58
C GLY A 430 30.67 -9.42 22.89
N THR A 431 29.33 -9.49 22.91
CA THR A 431 28.47 -8.32 23.07
C THR A 431 27.36 -8.53 24.10
N ASP A 432 27.07 -7.48 24.86
CA ASP A 432 25.94 -7.41 25.79
C ASP A 432 24.69 -6.78 25.14
N ALA A 433 24.78 -6.34 23.89
CA ALA A 433 23.68 -5.69 23.18
C ALA A 433 22.59 -6.67 22.75
N ASN A 434 21.36 -6.17 22.58
CA ASN A 434 20.29 -6.98 22.04
C ASN A 434 20.53 -7.17 20.54
N VAL A 435 20.53 -8.42 20.09
CA VAL A 435 20.78 -8.80 18.69
C VAL A 435 19.46 -9.16 18.01
N PHE A 436 19.32 -8.72 16.77
CA PHE A 436 18.13 -8.90 15.95
C PHE A 436 18.51 -9.42 14.57
N ILE A 437 17.64 -10.24 13.98
CA ILE A 437 17.81 -10.78 12.63
C ILE A 437 16.51 -10.66 11.81
N THR A 438 16.64 -10.43 10.51
CA THR A 438 15.55 -10.55 9.55
C THR A 438 16.01 -11.44 8.40
N LEU A 439 15.22 -12.47 8.09
CA LEU A 439 15.46 -13.34 6.93
C LEU A 439 14.64 -12.82 5.76
N PHE A 440 15.25 -12.75 4.58
CA PHE A 440 14.59 -12.35 3.34
C PHE A 440 14.55 -13.54 2.39
N GLY A 441 13.45 -13.70 1.67
CA GLY A 441 13.28 -14.79 0.72
C GLY A 441 12.29 -14.48 -0.39
N GLU A 442 11.97 -15.48 -1.21
CA GLU A 442 10.99 -15.39 -2.29
C GLU A 442 9.64 -14.81 -1.85
N ASN A 443 9.19 -15.09 -0.62
CA ASN A 443 7.87 -14.70 -0.11
C ASN A 443 7.88 -13.44 0.77
N GLY A 444 8.95 -12.64 0.72
CA GLY A 444 9.13 -11.45 1.53
C GLY A 444 10.11 -11.69 2.68
N ASP A 445 9.95 -10.98 3.79
CA ASP A 445 10.84 -11.08 4.96
C ASP A 445 10.13 -11.58 6.21
N THR A 446 10.86 -12.09 7.21
CA THR A 446 10.29 -12.55 8.50
C THR A 446 9.86 -11.43 9.43
N GLY A 447 10.22 -10.19 9.11
CA GLY A 447 10.26 -9.11 10.07
C GLY A 447 11.44 -9.27 11.01
N GLU A 448 11.46 -8.41 12.01
CA GLU A 448 12.51 -8.42 13.02
C GLU A 448 12.28 -9.57 14.01
N LEU A 449 13.26 -10.45 14.11
CA LEU A 449 13.33 -11.53 15.08
C LEU A 449 14.39 -11.18 16.12
N GLU A 450 13.96 -10.97 17.35
CA GLU A 450 14.86 -10.74 18.48
C GLU A 450 15.52 -12.06 18.92
N LEU A 451 16.85 -12.10 18.93
CA LEU A 451 17.65 -13.26 19.34
C LEU A 451 17.84 -13.27 20.87
N LYS A 452 16.76 -13.57 21.59
CA LYS A 452 16.72 -13.53 23.06
C LYS A 452 16.75 -14.90 23.74
N LYS A 453 17.09 -14.88 25.03
CA LYS A 453 17.24 -16.02 25.93
C LYS A 453 16.00 -16.91 26.03
N THR A 454 16.23 -18.21 26.22
CA THR A 454 15.39 -19.08 27.06
C THR A 454 16.06 -19.24 28.43
N LYS A 455 15.36 -19.74 29.46
CA LYS A 455 15.94 -19.93 30.81
C LYS A 455 17.23 -20.78 30.87
N ALA A 456 17.57 -21.51 29.80
CA ALA A 456 18.73 -22.39 29.70
C ALA A 456 20.02 -21.70 29.18
N LEU A 457 19.96 -20.46 28.67
CA LEU A 457 21.09 -19.73 28.11
C LEU A 457 21.46 -18.52 28.99
N SER A 458 22.40 -18.70 29.92
CA SER A 458 23.01 -17.57 30.63
C SER A 458 24.27 -17.15 29.88
N ASN A 459 24.30 -15.91 29.38
CA ASN A 459 25.36 -15.29 28.57
C ASN A 459 25.38 -15.72 27.09
N LEU A 460 24.86 -14.87 26.21
CA LEU A 460 24.76 -15.09 24.77
C LEU A 460 25.86 -14.28 24.06
N PHE A 461 26.25 -14.73 22.88
CA PHE A 461 27.15 -14.04 21.96
C PHE A 461 28.56 -13.80 22.51
N GLU A 462 29.06 -14.68 23.39
CA GLU A 462 30.43 -14.56 23.91
C GLU A 462 31.49 -14.92 22.87
N LYS A 463 32.72 -14.46 23.10
CA LYS A 463 33.87 -14.79 22.25
C LYS A 463 33.94 -16.29 21.97
N GLY A 464 33.92 -16.67 20.69
CA GLY A 464 34.00 -18.06 20.22
C GLY A 464 32.73 -18.90 20.42
N GLN A 465 31.67 -18.35 21.03
CA GLN A 465 30.43 -19.05 21.30
C GLN A 465 29.60 -19.22 20.02
N THR A 466 28.83 -20.32 19.97
CA THR A 466 27.73 -20.49 19.01
C THR A 466 26.42 -20.61 19.78
N ASP A 467 25.51 -19.69 19.52
CA ASP A 467 24.21 -19.60 20.16
C ASP A 467 23.10 -20.07 19.23
N GLU A 468 22.13 -20.80 19.78
CA GLU A 468 21.02 -21.39 19.02
C GLU A 468 19.68 -20.76 19.39
N PHE A 469 18.91 -20.37 18.37
CA PHE A 469 17.58 -19.80 18.49
C PHE A 469 16.60 -20.58 17.62
N ASN A 470 15.45 -20.94 18.19
CA ASN A 470 14.41 -21.70 17.50
C ASN A 470 13.15 -20.84 17.40
N PHE A 471 12.76 -20.49 16.17
CA PHE A 471 11.56 -19.74 15.86
C PHE A 471 10.54 -20.67 15.22
N LYS A 472 9.36 -20.79 15.85
CA LYS A 472 8.30 -21.70 15.39
C LYS A 472 7.16 -20.94 14.72
N ASP A 473 6.43 -21.63 13.87
CA ASP A 473 5.16 -21.17 13.28
C ASP A 473 5.28 -19.82 12.53
N ILE A 474 6.41 -19.59 11.84
CA ILE A 474 6.64 -18.39 11.01
C ILE A 474 6.22 -18.69 9.56
N LEU A 475 5.56 -17.75 8.88
CA LEU A 475 5.31 -17.90 7.45
C LEU A 475 6.63 -18.06 6.68
N SER A 476 6.75 -19.14 5.91
CA SER A 476 7.95 -19.43 5.14
C SER A 476 8.29 -18.28 4.21
N VAL A 477 9.52 -17.76 4.33
CA VAL A 477 10.05 -16.79 3.37
C VAL A 477 10.39 -17.46 2.02
N GLY A 478 10.19 -18.78 1.89
CA GLY A 478 10.61 -19.56 0.74
C GLY A 478 12.13 -19.65 0.69
N GLU A 479 12.69 -19.59 -0.52
CA GLU A 479 14.14 -19.66 -0.70
C GLU A 479 14.83 -18.41 -0.12
N ILE A 480 15.67 -18.58 0.89
CA ILE A 480 16.33 -17.47 1.61
C ILE A 480 17.37 -16.80 0.72
N THR A 481 17.21 -15.51 0.46
CA THR A 481 18.06 -14.73 -0.46
C THR A 481 19.18 -14.01 0.25
N LYS A 482 18.88 -13.43 1.42
CA LYS A 482 19.81 -12.72 2.28
C LYS A 482 19.29 -12.75 3.72
N LEU A 483 20.16 -12.41 4.65
CA LEU A 483 19.76 -12.03 6.00
C LEU A 483 20.26 -10.62 6.31
N ARG A 484 19.59 -9.97 7.24
CA ARG A 484 20.06 -8.75 7.90
C ARG A 484 20.20 -9.04 9.37
N ILE A 485 21.37 -8.79 9.95
CA ILE A 485 21.64 -8.99 11.38
C ILE A 485 22.26 -7.72 11.96
N TRP A 486 21.79 -7.32 13.13
CA TRP A 486 22.19 -6.05 13.75
C TRP A 486 22.00 -6.09 15.27
N HIS A 487 22.55 -5.08 15.97
CA HIS A 487 22.31 -4.91 17.41
C HIS A 487 22.00 -3.46 17.76
N ASP A 488 21.26 -3.25 18.84
CA ASP A 488 20.77 -1.93 19.25
C ASP A 488 21.82 -1.04 19.95
N ASN A 489 23.05 -1.56 20.11
CA ASN A 489 24.13 -0.89 20.82
C ASN A 489 23.72 -0.46 22.25
N THR A 490 22.75 -1.16 22.85
CA THR A 490 22.44 -1.02 24.27
C THR A 490 23.36 -1.93 25.07
N GLY A 491 23.72 -1.53 26.28
CA GLY A 491 24.64 -2.25 27.15
C GLY A 491 24.77 -1.49 28.47
N ASN A 492 25.07 -2.18 29.56
CA ASN A 492 25.25 -1.52 30.86
C ASN A 492 26.44 -0.53 30.79
N LEU A 493 26.56 0.40 31.74
CA LEU A 493 27.66 1.40 31.77
C LEU A 493 29.09 0.80 31.67
N LEU A 494 29.24 -0.50 31.97
CA LEU A 494 30.48 -1.27 31.89
C LEU A 494 30.47 -2.36 30.80
N GLY A 495 29.37 -2.52 30.07
CA GLY A 495 29.13 -3.61 29.11
C GLY A 495 29.73 -3.35 27.73
N ASN A 496 30.21 -4.41 27.09
CA ASN A 496 30.78 -4.32 25.75
C ASN A 496 29.66 -4.34 24.71
N THR A 497 29.52 -3.28 23.91
CA THR A 497 28.56 -3.25 22.80
C THR A 497 29.19 -3.63 21.48
N HIS A 498 30.51 -3.79 21.43
CA HIS A 498 31.22 -4.24 20.24
C HIS A 498 30.96 -5.72 20.01
N TRP A 499 30.56 -6.07 18.80
CA TRP A 499 30.39 -7.46 18.44
C TRP A 499 31.23 -7.79 17.22
N HIS A 500 31.91 -8.92 17.20
CA HIS A 500 32.50 -9.44 15.97
C HIS A 500 31.80 -10.74 15.59
N LEU A 501 30.96 -10.66 14.56
CA LEU A 501 30.19 -11.78 14.06
C LEU A 501 31.05 -12.63 13.12
N ASP A 502 31.16 -13.93 13.42
CA ASP A 502 31.87 -14.90 12.57
C ASP A 502 30.98 -15.33 11.40
N SER A 503 29.86 -15.98 11.73
CA SER A 503 28.94 -16.58 10.77
C SER A 503 27.55 -16.80 11.37
N VAL A 504 26.57 -16.99 10.49
CA VAL A 504 25.20 -17.40 10.84
C VAL A 504 24.82 -18.60 10.01
N GLN A 505 24.13 -19.58 10.61
CA GLN A 505 23.56 -20.73 9.92
C GLN A 505 22.05 -20.79 10.17
N ILE A 506 21.27 -20.98 9.11
CA ILE A 506 19.80 -21.05 9.16
C ILE A 506 19.35 -22.41 8.66
N HIS A 507 18.58 -23.13 9.48
CA HIS A 507 17.92 -24.38 9.12
C HIS A 507 16.42 -24.12 8.95
N ASP A 508 15.88 -24.39 7.76
CA ASP A 508 14.45 -24.37 7.48
C ASP A 508 13.89 -25.78 7.66
N SER A 509 13.05 -25.98 8.67
CA SER A 509 12.57 -27.32 9.06
C SER A 509 11.62 -27.93 8.02
N THR A 510 10.87 -27.10 7.29
CA THR A 510 9.92 -27.59 6.28
C THR A 510 10.64 -28.06 5.03
N THR A 511 11.69 -27.36 4.60
CA THR A 511 12.43 -27.71 3.39
C THR A 511 13.66 -28.60 3.66
N GLY A 512 14.10 -28.70 4.92
CA GLY A 512 15.33 -29.38 5.32
C GLY A 512 16.61 -28.64 4.89
N ARG A 513 16.49 -27.43 4.34
CA ARG A 513 17.62 -26.67 3.80
C ARG A 513 18.43 -26.01 4.91
N VAL A 514 19.73 -25.90 4.65
CA VAL A 514 20.71 -25.28 5.55
C VAL A 514 21.44 -24.19 4.79
N TYR A 515 21.26 -22.93 5.21
CA TYR A 515 21.92 -21.77 4.62
C TYR A 515 23.04 -21.31 5.55
N LYS A 516 24.22 -21.03 5.02
CA LYS A 516 25.38 -20.52 5.77
C LYS A 516 25.73 -19.13 5.29
N PHE A 517 26.05 -18.23 6.22
CA PHE A 517 26.38 -16.84 5.93
C PHE A 517 27.68 -16.49 6.66
N GLU A 518 28.69 -16.03 5.93
CA GLU A 518 29.94 -15.54 6.52
C GLU A 518 29.86 -14.03 6.73
N CYS A 519 30.40 -13.55 7.85
CA CYS A 519 30.47 -12.12 8.15
C CYS A 519 31.91 -11.66 8.39
N LYS A 520 32.57 -12.20 9.43
CA LYS A 520 33.94 -11.87 9.85
C LYS A 520 34.21 -10.35 9.95
N LYS A 521 33.25 -9.61 10.53
CA LYS A 521 33.27 -8.16 10.61
C LYS A 521 32.81 -7.67 11.98
N TRP A 522 33.30 -6.51 12.39
CA TRP A 522 32.81 -5.83 13.60
C TRP A 522 31.45 -5.19 13.35
N LEU A 523 30.52 -5.33 14.29
CA LEU A 523 29.34 -4.49 14.43
C LEU A 523 29.62 -3.59 15.66
N SER A 524 29.96 -2.33 15.40
CA SER A 524 30.46 -1.39 16.41
C SER A 524 30.38 0.04 15.92
N LYS A 525 30.21 1.03 16.81
CA LYS A 525 30.28 2.47 16.45
C LYS A 525 31.72 3.01 16.36
N SER A 526 32.72 2.27 16.82
CA SER A 526 34.11 2.75 16.95
C SER A 526 35.16 1.84 16.30
N LYS A 527 34.78 0.65 15.82
CA LYS A 527 35.67 -0.31 15.15
C LYS A 527 35.25 -0.51 13.70
N ASP A 528 36.21 -0.91 12.87
CA ASP A 528 36.02 -1.23 11.44
C ASP A 528 35.32 -0.06 10.70
N ASP A 529 34.22 -0.32 10.02
CA ASP A 529 33.45 0.67 9.25
C ASP A 529 32.40 1.44 10.09
N LYS A 530 32.40 1.26 11.41
CA LYS A 530 31.50 1.93 12.36
C LYS A 530 30.01 1.58 12.19
N GLN A 531 29.70 0.46 11.55
CA GLN A 531 28.31 0.01 11.34
C GLN A 531 27.85 -1.00 12.40
N LEU A 532 26.55 -1.02 12.68
CA LEU A 532 25.92 -1.93 13.63
C LEU A 532 25.03 -2.98 12.98
N VAL A 533 25.03 -3.04 11.65
CA VAL A 533 24.16 -3.89 10.84
C VAL A 533 24.94 -4.50 9.69
N ARG A 534 24.66 -5.77 9.38
CA ARG A 534 25.24 -6.52 8.27
C ARG A 534 24.14 -7.13 7.44
N GLU A 535 24.27 -6.98 6.12
CA GLU A 535 23.46 -7.72 5.15
C GLU A 535 24.35 -8.77 4.51
N LEU A 536 23.94 -10.03 4.60
CA LEU A 536 24.74 -11.17 4.16
C LEU A 536 23.92 -12.00 3.19
N THR A 537 24.53 -12.41 2.09
CA THR A 537 23.99 -13.45 1.20
C THR A 537 24.49 -14.82 1.64
N PRO A 538 23.72 -15.90 1.43
CA PRO A 538 24.21 -17.24 1.71
C PRO A 538 25.47 -17.52 0.91
N ILE A 539 26.46 -18.13 1.56
CA ILE A 539 27.58 -18.77 0.86
C ILE A 539 26.95 -19.79 -0.07
N LEU A 540 27.18 -19.63 -1.36
CA LEU A 540 26.94 -20.68 -2.34
C LEU A 540 27.94 -21.78 -1.98
N ASP A 541 27.52 -22.81 -1.26
CA ASP A 541 28.33 -24.01 -1.06
C ASP A 541 28.73 -24.46 -2.49
N SER A 542 29.93 -24.99 -2.71
CA SER A 542 30.30 -25.56 -4.02
C SER A 542 29.38 -26.73 -4.47
N ARG A 543 28.45 -27.12 -3.60
CA ARG A 543 27.32 -28.06 -3.83
C ARG A 543 26.02 -27.36 -4.28
N ASP A 544 25.89 -26.06 -4.06
CA ASP A 544 24.77 -25.18 -4.43
C ASP A 544 25.11 -24.25 -5.63
N GLU A 545 26.38 -24.12 -6.01
CA GLU A 545 26.65 -23.82 -7.42
C GLU A 545 25.97 -24.91 -8.26
N PRO A 546 25.32 -24.54 -9.38
CA PRO A 546 24.87 -25.50 -10.36
C PRO A 546 26.10 -26.32 -10.80
N SER A 547 26.34 -27.44 -10.15
CA SER A 547 27.42 -28.37 -10.48
C SER A 547 26.76 -29.56 -11.15
N PRO A 548 27.40 -30.14 -12.19
CA PRO A 548 26.86 -31.31 -12.86
C PRO A 548 26.53 -32.42 -11.86
N GLY A 549 25.24 -32.66 -11.61
CA GLY A 549 24.76 -33.72 -10.70
C GLY A 549 24.12 -33.27 -9.38
N ALA A 550 24.13 -31.98 -9.00
CA ALA A 550 23.40 -31.49 -7.83
C ALA A 550 21.89 -31.77 -7.96
N LYS A 551 21.19 -32.16 -6.88
CA LYS A 551 19.73 -32.40 -6.94
C LYS A 551 18.95 -31.09 -6.83
N THR A 552 17.95 -30.92 -7.68
CA THR A 552 16.98 -29.82 -7.60
C THR A 552 15.56 -30.37 -7.83
N THR A 553 14.56 -29.56 -7.51
CA THR A 553 13.16 -29.84 -7.86
C THR A 553 12.74 -28.84 -8.93
N TYR A 554 12.20 -29.35 -10.04
CA TYR A 554 11.59 -28.50 -11.07
C TYR A 554 10.07 -28.56 -10.93
N GLU A 555 9.44 -27.39 -10.87
CA GLU A 555 8.00 -27.21 -11.04
C GLU A 555 7.72 -26.94 -12.53
N ILE A 556 6.82 -27.71 -13.13
CA ILE A 556 6.45 -27.63 -14.54
C ILE A 556 4.98 -27.29 -14.63
N THR A 557 4.66 -26.17 -15.27
CA THR A 557 3.30 -25.82 -15.69
C THR A 557 3.14 -26.17 -17.16
N VAL A 558 2.14 -27.00 -17.48
CA VAL A 558 1.75 -27.33 -18.86
C VAL A 558 0.43 -26.64 -19.16
N GLN A 559 0.40 -25.80 -20.19
CA GLN A 559 -0.83 -25.20 -20.69
C GLN A 559 -1.34 -26.00 -21.89
N THR A 560 -2.56 -26.51 -21.77
CA THR A 560 -3.29 -27.12 -22.88
C THR A 560 -4.02 -26.03 -23.67
N ALA A 561 -4.05 -26.16 -25.00
CA ALA A 561 -4.76 -25.22 -25.87
C ALA A 561 -6.26 -25.17 -25.57
N ASP A 562 -6.90 -24.03 -25.80
CA ASP A 562 -8.36 -23.87 -25.67
C ASP A 562 -9.11 -24.13 -26.99
N GLU A 563 -8.69 -25.17 -27.71
CA GLU A 563 -9.30 -25.61 -28.96
C GLU A 563 -10.06 -26.93 -28.77
N ALA A 564 -11.00 -27.22 -29.68
CA ALA A 564 -11.70 -28.51 -29.66
C ALA A 564 -10.70 -29.66 -29.72
N ASP A 565 -10.93 -30.69 -28.89
CA ASP A 565 -10.08 -31.89 -28.78
C ASP A 565 -8.61 -31.63 -28.41
N ALA A 566 -8.29 -30.48 -27.82
CA ALA A 566 -6.93 -30.15 -27.38
C ALA A 566 -6.46 -30.94 -26.15
N GLY A 567 -7.38 -31.38 -25.29
CA GLY A 567 -7.06 -32.13 -24.07
C GLY A 567 -6.81 -33.63 -24.31
N THR A 568 -6.24 -34.31 -23.31
CA THR A 568 -6.03 -35.77 -23.36
C THR A 568 -6.48 -36.48 -22.09
N LYS A 569 -6.70 -37.79 -22.23
CA LYS A 569 -6.90 -38.74 -21.12
C LYS A 569 -5.68 -39.64 -20.89
N HIS A 570 -4.64 -39.48 -21.71
CA HIS A 570 -3.41 -40.26 -21.61
C HIS A 570 -2.33 -39.46 -20.88
N ASN A 571 -1.19 -40.10 -20.69
CA ASN A 571 -0.05 -39.54 -19.99
C ASN A 571 0.79 -38.68 -20.95
N ILE A 572 1.64 -37.86 -20.37
CA ILE A 572 2.69 -37.17 -21.10
C ILE A 572 4.02 -37.47 -20.46
N GLU A 573 5.09 -37.34 -21.23
CA GLU A 573 6.45 -37.48 -20.73
C GLU A 573 7.27 -36.27 -21.12
N ILE A 574 8.08 -35.77 -20.18
CA ILE A 574 8.97 -34.63 -20.40
C ILE A 574 10.43 -35.01 -20.11
N VAL A 575 11.35 -34.49 -20.92
CA VAL A 575 12.79 -34.47 -20.66
C VAL A 575 13.25 -33.04 -20.61
N LEU A 576 14.01 -32.69 -19.58
CA LEU A 576 14.61 -31.36 -19.43
C LEU A 576 16.04 -31.41 -19.94
N ILE A 577 16.44 -30.46 -20.78
CA ILE A 577 17.79 -30.38 -21.35
C ILE A 577 18.40 -29.01 -21.04
N GLY A 578 19.57 -29.02 -20.43
CA GLY A 578 20.34 -27.81 -20.15
C GLY A 578 21.85 -28.04 -20.26
N ASP A 579 22.61 -27.06 -19.80
CA ASP A 579 24.07 -27.03 -19.93
C ASP A 579 24.79 -28.20 -19.24
N TYR A 580 24.18 -28.86 -18.25
CA TYR A 580 24.72 -30.05 -17.59
C TYR A 580 24.16 -31.38 -18.12
N GLY A 581 23.46 -31.33 -19.25
CA GLY A 581 22.87 -32.49 -19.91
C GLY A 581 21.36 -32.57 -19.70
N GLU A 582 20.82 -33.78 -19.80
CA GLU A 582 19.38 -34.03 -19.79
C GLU A 582 18.91 -34.76 -18.52
N THR A 583 17.63 -34.67 -18.17
CA THR A 583 17.02 -35.52 -17.14
C THR A 583 16.67 -36.90 -17.69
N ARG A 584 16.33 -37.85 -16.81
CA ARG A 584 15.56 -39.01 -17.26
C ARG A 584 14.15 -38.54 -17.69
N PRO A 585 13.50 -39.25 -18.63
CA PRO A 585 12.13 -38.95 -18.98
C PRO A 585 11.21 -39.07 -17.77
N LYS A 586 10.43 -38.02 -17.51
CA LYS A 586 9.49 -37.96 -16.40
C LYS A 586 8.07 -38.11 -16.93
N LEU A 587 7.43 -39.21 -16.56
CA LEU A 587 6.02 -39.48 -16.84
C LEU A 587 5.11 -38.68 -15.90
N PHE A 588 4.10 -38.03 -16.46
CA PHE A 588 2.96 -37.45 -15.74
C PHE A 588 1.71 -38.26 -16.04
N GLU A 589 1.19 -38.92 -15.01
CA GLU A 589 0.07 -39.83 -15.12
C GLU A 589 -1.26 -39.10 -15.06
N ASN A 590 -2.10 -39.36 -16.05
CA ASN A 590 -3.47 -38.87 -16.11
C ASN A 590 -4.40 -40.02 -15.70
N THR A 591 -4.93 -39.96 -14.48
CA THR A 591 -5.72 -41.04 -13.90
C THR A 591 -7.19 -40.64 -13.78
N SER A 592 -8.07 -41.61 -13.53
CA SER A 592 -9.49 -41.35 -13.28
C SER A 592 -9.72 -40.46 -12.05
N GLU A 593 -8.83 -40.57 -11.06
CA GLU A 593 -8.87 -39.82 -9.80
C GLU A 593 -8.22 -38.43 -9.95
N ASN A 594 -7.16 -38.32 -10.76
CA ASN A 594 -6.45 -37.07 -11.02
C ASN A 594 -6.41 -36.76 -12.52
N LYS A 595 -7.49 -36.15 -12.99
CA LYS A 595 -7.68 -35.79 -14.40
C LYS A 595 -7.02 -34.46 -14.75
N ILE A 596 -5.85 -34.56 -15.36
CA ILE A 596 -5.00 -33.44 -15.84
C ILE A 596 -5.15 -33.24 -17.35
N LEU A 597 -4.54 -32.18 -17.90
CA LEU A 597 -4.39 -31.89 -19.34
C LEU A 597 -5.72 -31.74 -20.07
N ARG A 598 -6.66 -31.04 -19.43
CA ARG A 598 -7.95 -30.72 -20.02
C ARG A 598 -7.81 -29.50 -20.93
N ARG A 599 -8.67 -29.42 -21.95
CA ARG A 599 -8.76 -28.26 -22.84
C ARG A 599 -8.75 -26.94 -22.03
N GLY A 600 -7.90 -26.01 -22.44
CA GLY A 600 -7.76 -24.68 -21.84
C GLY A 600 -7.16 -24.66 -20.42
N HIS A 601 -6.82 -25.81 -19.84
CA HIS A 601 -6.37 -25.90 -18.46
C HIS A 601 -4.85 -25.74 -18.32
N SER A 602 -4.42 -25.17 -17.18
CA SER A 602 -3.03 -25.17 -16.74
C SER A 602 -2.85 -26.22 -15.65
N ASP A 603 -1.98 -27.20 -15.89
CA ASP A 603 -1.67 -28.24 -14.91
C ASP A 603 -0.23 -28.08 -14.42
N ILE A 604 -0.02 -28.26 -13.11
CA ILE A 604 1.28 -28.05 -12.46
C ILE A 604 1.79 -29.36 -11.88
N PHE A 605 3.04 -29.69 -12.18
CA PHE A 605 3.74 -30.88 -11.70
C PHE A 605 5.04 -30.47 -11.03
N ALA A 606 5.50 -31.24 -10.04
CA ALA A 606 6.83 -31.05 -9.47
C ALA A 606 7.56 -32.38 -9.36
N PHE A 607 8.86 -32.41 -9.66
CA PHE A 607 9.67 -33.60 -9.45
C PHE A 607 11.13 -33.27 -9.13
N ASN A 608 11.72 -34.08 -8.26
CA ASN A 608 13.13 -33.99 -7.89
C ASN A 608 13.99 -34.76 -8.91
N THR A 609 15.08 -34.14 -9.36
CA THR A 609 16.02 -34.70 -10.33
C THR A 609 17.37 -34.01 -10.22
N ARG A 610 18.38 -34.47 -10.97
CA ARG A 610 19.62 -33.71 -11.15
C ARG A 610 19.35 -32.37 -11.83
N SER A 611 20.04 -31.33 -11.39
CA SER A 611 20.07 -30.04 -12.06
C SER A 611 20.68 -30.21 -13.45
N VAL A 612 19.98 -29.67 -14.44
CA VAL A 612 20.48 -29.60 -15.82
C VAL A 612 21.21 -28.28 -16.09
N GLY A 613 21.46 -27.46 -15.05
CA GLY A 613 22.05 -26.13 -15.22
C GLY A 613 21.07 -25.19 -15.90
N GLU A 614 21.56 -24.33 -16.79
CA GLU A 614 20.69 -23.45 -17.56
C GLU A 614 19.87 -24.27 -18.57
N LEU A 615 18.55 -24.30 -18.35
CA LEU A 615 17.60 -24.96 -19.24
C LEU A 615 17.60 -24.32 -20.64
N ARG A 616 17.91 -25.12 -21.65
CA ARG A 616 17.98 -24.71 -23.07
C ARG A 616 16.80 -25.24 -23.87
N GLU A 617 16.37 -26.47 -23.58
CA GLU A 617 15.40 -27.20 -24.38
C GLU A 617 14.59 -28.17 -23.52
N ILE A 618 13.39 -28.50 -23.98
CA ILE A 618 12.59 -29.60 -23.45
C ILE A 618 12.22 -30.57 -24.57
N LEU A 619 12.12 -31.85 -24.22
CA LEU A 619 11.44 -32.84 -25.05
C LEU A 619 10.09 -33.15 -24.43
N LEU A 620 9.02 -33.11 -25.22
CA LEU A 620 7.66 -33.41 -24.78
C LEU A 620 7.03 -34.49 -25.66
N SER A 621 6.30 -35.43 -25.07
CA SER A 621 5.63 -36.51 -25.80
C SER A 621 4.26 -36.88 -25.20
N HIS A 622 3.47 -37.62 -25.99
CA HIS A 622 2.16 -38.16 -25.63
C HIS A 622 2.28 -39.68 -25.50
N VAL A 623 2.00 -40.22 -24.31
CA VAL A 623 2.29 -41.62 -23.97
C VAL A 623 1.04 -42.31 -23.45
N GLY A 624 0.75 -43.52 -23.93
CA GLY A 624 -0.35 -44.32 -23.41
C GLY A 624 -0.23 -45.80 -23.75
N ASN A 625 -0.91 -46.64 -22.97
CA ASN A 625 -0.95 -48.07 -23.20
C ASN A 625 -1.58 -48.38 -24.55
N PHE A 626 -0.98 -49.32 -25.30
CA PHE A 626 -1.24 -49.76 -26.68
C PHE A 626 -2.72 -49.79 -27.11
N SER A 627 -3.36 -48.63 -27.28
CA SER A 627 -4.67 -48.51 -27.91
C SER A 627 -4.46 -48.21 -29.39
N LYS A 628 -5.25 -48.86 -30.25
CA LYS A 628 -5.32 -48.57 -31.69
C LYS A 628 -6.02 -47.21 -31.98
N SER A 629 -6.28 -46.38 -30.97
CA SER A 629 -6.99 -45.11 -31.18
C SER A 629 -6.01 -44.00 -31.60
N GLU A 630 -6.38 -43.26 -32.64
CA GLU A 630 -5.68 -42.05 -33.07
C GLU A 630 -5.96 -40.90 -32.08
N SER A 631 -5.33 -40.96 -30.91
CA SER A 631 -5.44 -39.92 -29.89
C SER A 631 -4.36 -38.84 -30.09
N GLN A 632 -4.73 -37.58 -29.88
CA GLN A 632 -3.82 -36.44 -29.92
C GLN A 632 -4.14 -35.43 -28.82
N TRP A 633 -3.19 -34.52 -28.56
CA TRP A 633 -3.39 -33.38 -27.67
C TRP A 633 -2.60 -32.18 -28.17
N ILE A 634 -2.98 -30.99 -27.72
CA ILE A 634 -2.40 -29.72 -28.16
C ILE A 634 -1.90 -28.96 -26.94
N CYS A 635 -0.60 -28.66 -26.95
CA CYS A 635 0.04 -27.87 -25.90
C CYS A 635 0.39 -26.48 -26.43
N ASP A 636 0.00 -25.43 -25.70
CA ASP A 636 0.33 -24.05 -26.04
C ASP A 636 1.74 -23.70 -25.59
N TYR A 637 2.03 -23.89 -24.31
CA TYR A 637 3.36 -23.63 -23.74
C TYR A 637 3.62 -24.50 -22.52
N VAL A 638 4.90 -24.64 -22.22
CA VAL A 638 5.39 -25.20 -20.96
C VAL A 638 6.20 -24.13 -20.23
N LYS A 639 5.98 -23.99 -18.93
CA LYS A 639 6.78 -23.13 -18.05
C LYS A 639 7.46 -24.00 -17.01
N ILE A 640 8.74 -23.80 -16.80
CA ILE A 640 9.54 -24.56 -15.84
C ILE A 640 10.16 -23.61 -14.84
N LYS A 641 9.94 -23.83 -13.55
CA LYS A 641 10.61 -23.13 -12.47
C LYS A 641 11.58 -24.10 -11.80
N ASP A 642 12.87 -23.78 -11.84
CA ASP A 642 13.85 -24.42 -10.98
C ASP A 642 13.61 -23.93 -9.55
N LEU A 643 13.18 -24.79 -8.63
CA LEU A 643 12.86 -24.39 -7.27
C LEU A 643 14.12 -24.07 -6.45
N ASN A 644 15.31 -24.48 -6.89
CA ASN A 644 16.55 -24.15 -6.18
C ASN A 644 17.00 -22.71 -6.48
N THR A 645 16.96 -22.32 -7.74
CA THR A 645 17.35 -20.96 -8.15
C THR A 645 16.16 -19.99 -8.17
N GLY A 646 14.94 -20.52 -8.25
CA GLY A 646 13.71 -19.80 -8.53
C GLY A 646 13.57 -19.37 -10.01
N THR A 647 14.55 -19.70 -10.86
CA THR A 647 14.58 -19.25 -12.26
C THR A 647 13.43 -19.85 -13.04
N VAL A 648 12.75 -19.02 -13.82
CA VAL A 648 11.59 -19.43 -14.63
C VAL A 648 11.97 -19.41 -16.10
N TYR A 649 11.76 -20.54 -16.77
CA TYR A 649 11.96 -20.76 -18.19
C TYR A 649 10.60 -20.95 -18.87
N LYS A 650 10.40 -20.31 -20.02
CA LYS A 650 9.17 -20.47 -20.81
C LYS A 650 9.52 -21.03 -22.20
N PHE A 651 8.81 -22.09 -22.54
CA PHE A 651 8.93 -22.85 -23.78
C PHE A 651 7.62 -22.72 -24.56
N PRO A 652 7.56 -21.90 -25.62
CA PRO A 652 6.42 -21.92 -26.54
C PRO A 652 6.40 -23.27 -27.26
N VAL A 653 5.27 -23.97 -27.19
CA VAL A 653 5.11 -25.31 -27.77
C VAL A 653 4.23 -25.22 -29.01
N MET A 654 3.02 -24.69 -28.87
CA MET A 654 2.02 -24.47 -29.94
C MET A 654 1.97 -25.64 -30.93
N SER A 655 1.86 -26.87 -30.41
CA SER A 655 2.04 -28.08 -31.20
C SER A 655 1.09 -29.20 -30.81
N ILE A 656 0.68 -29.96 -31.84
CA ILE A 656 -0.12 -31.17 -31.71
C ILE A 656 0.79 -32.38 -31.48
N PHE A 657 0.44 -33.25 -30.53
CA PHE A 657 1.18 -34.47 -30.20
C PHE A 657 0.28 -35.70 -30.37
N LYS A 658 0.63 -36.53 -31.35
CA LYS A 658 -0.03 -37.83 -31.58
C LYS A 658 0.49 -38.88 -30.61
N LEU A 659 -0.41 -39.74 -30.13
CA LEU A 659 -0.11 -40.79 -29.15
C LEU A 659 1.02 -41.72 -29.62
N ASN A 660 1.96 -42.01 -28.72
CA ASN A 660 3.09 -42.94 -28.92
C ASN A 660 3.97 -42.61 -30.14
N LYS A 661 4.08 -41.32 -30.49
CA LYS A 661 5.07 -40.82 -31.46
C LYS A 661 6.32 -40.31 -30.75
N LYS A 662 7.40 -40.14 -31.53
CA LYS A 662 8.67 -39.61 -31.01
C LYS A 662 8.45 -38.26 -30.31
N PRO A 663 9.16 -37.99 -29.20
CA PRO A 663 9.11 -36.70 -28.54
C PRO A 663 9.51 -35.56 -29.49
N LYS A 664 8.93 -34.38 -29.26
CA LYS A 664 9.28 -33.15 -29.98
C LYS A 664 10.10 -32.23 -29.07
N ALA A 665 11.08 -31.57 -29.66
CA ALA A 665 12.00 -30.64 -29.02
C ALA A 665 11.50 -29.19 -29.09
N PHE A 666 11.60 -28.45 -27.99
CA PHE A 666 11.24 -27.03 -27.91
C PHE A 666 12.29 -26.24 -27.14
N LYS A 667 12.81 -25.18 -27.75
CA LYS A 667 13.83 -24.32 -27.13
C LYS A 667 13.21 -23.31 -26.17
N CYS A 668 13.98 -22.92 -25.16
CA CYS A 668 13.62 -21.86 -24.25
C CYS A 668 13.58 -20.52 -25.01
N GLU A 669 12.45 -19.81 -24.95
CA GLU A 669 12.29 -18.49 -25.56
C GLU A 669 12.63 -17.38 -24.57
N THR A 670 12.12 -17.52 -23.34
CA THR A 670 12.30 -16.51 -22.29
C THR A 670 12.81 -17.16 -21.02
N LYS A 671 13.92 -16.64 -20.52
CA LYS A 671 14.44 -16.88 -19.18
C LYS A 671 14.17 -15.65 -18.32
N LYS A 672 13.53 -15.88 -17.18
CA LYS A 672 13.39 -14.88 -16.13
C LYS A 672 14.15 -15.37 -14.91
N GLU A 673 15.30 -14.76 -14.68
CA GLU A 673 16.06 -15.00 -13.44
C GLU A 673 15.22 -14.62 -12.23
N SER A 674 15.32 -15.44 -11.19
CA SER A 674 14.66 -15.15 -9.94
C SER A 674 15.29 -13.93 -9.27
N GLN A 675 14.48 -13.16 -8.56
CA GLN A 675 15.00 -12.18 -7.59
C GLN A 675 15.95 -12.86 -6.59
N VAL A 676 15.75 -14.16 -6.32
CA VAL A 676 16.64 -14.97 -5.48
C VAL A 676 18.05 -15.04 -6.03
N SER A 677 18.21 -15.51 -7.28
CA SER A 677 19.53 -15.62 -7.93
C SER A 677 20.23 -14.28 -8.03
N LEU A 678 19.49 -13.23 -8.44
CA LEU A 678 20.02 -11.87 -8.51
C LEU A 678 20.54 -11.41 -7.14
N THR A 679 19.72 -11.56 -6.09
CA THR A 679 20.06 -11.11 -4.73
C THR A 679 21.29 -11.84 -4.17
N ARG A 680 21.40 -13.16 -4.39
CA ARG A 680 22.54 -13.95 -3.91
C ARG A 680 23.86 -13.59 -4.57
N GLY A 681 23.82 -13.09 -5.81
CA GLY A 681 24.98 -12.63 -6.55
C GLY A 681 25.40 -11.19 -6.22
N LEU A 682 24.61 -10.45 -5.42
CA LEU A 682 24.95 -9.08 -5.06
C LEU A 682 26.19 -9.05 -4.17
N LYS A 683 27.00 -8.02 -4.38
CA LYS A 683 28.16 -7.72 -3.56
C LYS A 683 27.88 -6.48 -2.72
N ASN A 684 28.63 -6.33 -1.64
CA ASN A 684 28.61 -5.08 -0.88
C ASN A 684 29.21 -3.94 -1.71
N VAL A 685 28.56 -2.78 -1.62
CA VAL A 685 28.94 -1.53 -2.28
C VAL A 685 28.85 -0.40 -1.25
N ASP A 686 29.80 0.53 -1.33
CA ASP A 686 29.78 1.76 -0.57
C ASP A 686 28.93 2.82 -1.28
N TYR A 687 27.94 3.35 -0.57
CA TYR A 687 27.17 4.52 -0.96
C TYR A 687 27.63 5.72 -0.14
N GLU A 688 28.10 6.77 -0.82
CA GLU A 688 28.39 8.06 -0.20
C GLU A 688 27.09 8.86 -0.12
N VAL A 689 26.67 9.21 1.09
CA VAL A 689 25.43 9.94 1.35
C VAL A 689 25.78 11.31 1.90
N LEU A 690 25.50 12.35 1.12
CA LEU A 690 25.61 13.74 1.54
C LEU A 690 24.24 14.22 2.01
N VAL A 691 24.16 14.67 3.26
CA VAL A 691 22.98 15.27 3.86
C VAL A 691 23.18 16.78 3.95
N VAL A 692 22.26 17.54 3.35
CA VAL A 692 22.32 19.00 3.33
C VAL A 692 21.16 19.58 4.14
N THR A 693 21.48 20.18 5.29
CA THR A 693 20.51 20.92 6.10
C THR A 693 20.35 22.33 5.55
N GLY A 694 19.11 22.79 5.37
CA GLY A 694 18.89 24.08 4.74
C GLY A 694 19.25 25.27 5.63
N SER A 695 19.19 26.45 5.03
CA SER A 695 19.59 27.71 5.66
C SER A 695 18.44 28.42 6.39
N GLU A 696 17.29 27.79 6.60
CA GLU A 696 16.16 28.40 7.30
C GLU A 696 16.45 28.66 8.79
N LYS A 697 15.78 29.65 9.39
CA LYS A 697 15.97 29.95 10.82
C LYS A 697 15.50 28.75 11.66
N GLY A 698 16.44 28.14 12.39
CA GLY A 698 16.17 26.96 13.22
C GLY A 698 16.14 25.65 12.45
N ALA A 699 16.71 25.62 11.23
CA ALA A 699 16.75 24.44 10.37
C ALA A 699 17.48 23.24 10.98
N GLY A 700 18.42 23.46 11.89
CA GLY A 700 19.16 22.38 12.55
C GLY A 700 18.35 21.62 13.59
N THR A 701 18.71 20.36 13.80
CA THR A 701 18.10 19.45 14.78
C THR A 701 19.13 18.92 15.79
N ASN A 702 18.67 18.40 16.91
CA ASN A 702 19.47 17.58 17.84
C ASN A 702 18.91 16.17 18.04
N ALA A 703 17.94 15.78 17.20
CA ALA A 703 17.41 14.44 17.13
C ALA A 703 18.40 13.49 16.44
N THR A 704 18.26 12.19 16.67
CA THR A 704 19.05 11.19 15.95
C THR A 704 18.40 10.94 14.59
N ALA A 705 19.12 11.20 13.50
CA ALA A 705 18.62 10.93 12.15
C ALA A 705 19.00 9.54 11.65
N SER A 706 18.17 8.97 10.79
CA SER A 706 18.40 7.69 10.13
C SER A 706 17.89 7.73 8.70
N ILE A 707 18.54 6.98 7.82
CA ILE A 707 18.22 6.89 6.40
C ILE A 707 17.99 5.43 6.00
N THR A 708 17.08 5.20 5.05
CA THR A 708 16.96 3.95 4.29
C THR A 708 16.99 4.29 2.80
N ILE A 709 17.92 3.68 2.07
CA ILE A 709 18.07 3.85 0.63
C ILE A 709 17.36 2.68 -0.05
N TYR A 710 16.54 2.96 -1.06
CA TYR A 710 15.83 1.96 -1.84
C TYR A 710 16.33 1.98 -3.28
N GLY A 711 16.68 0.81 -3.79
CA GLY A 711 17.01 0.61 -5.20
C GLY A 711 16.28 -0.59 -5.80
N LYS A 712 16.53 -0.83 -7.08
CA LYS A 712 15.92 -1.93 -7.85
C LYS A 712 16.14 -3.31 -7.22
N ASN A 713 17.22 -3.51 -6.48
CA ASN A 713 17.59 -4.80 -5.89
C ASN A 713 17.17 -4.96 -4.42
N GLY A 714 16.59 -3.94 -3.79
CA GLY A 714 16.16 -3.95 -2.39
C GLY A 714 16.43 -2.64 -1.67
N ASP A 715 16.53 -2.70 -0.35
CA ASP A 715 16.83 -1.56 0.51
C ASP A 715 18.08 -1.79 1.38
N SER A 716 18.74 -0.69 1.75
CA SER A 716 19.89 -0.70 2.67
C SER A 716 19.51 -1.11 4.10
N GLY A 717 18.23 -1.17 4.44
CA GLY A 717 17.75 -1.10 5.81
C GLY A 717 17.99 0.26 6.43
N LYS A 718 17.46 0.44 7.65
CA LYS A 718 17.64 1.66 8.42
C LYS A 718 19.09 1.80 8.88
N ARG A 719 19.74 2.89 8.47
CA ARG A 719 21.11 3.26 8.83
C ARG A 719 21.08 4.52 9.67
N VAL A 720 21.60 4.44 10.88
CA VAL A 720 21.73 5.61 11.77
C VAL A 720 22.87 6.47 11.23
N LEU A 721 22.61 7.76 11.02
CA LEU A 721 23.59 8.71 10.50
C LEU A 721 24.40 9.33 11.65
N LYS A 722 23.81 10.33 12.31
CA LYS A 722 24.35 10.93 13.53
C LYS A 722 23.24 11.53 14.38
N LYS A 723 23.62 11.99 15.57
CA LYS A 723 22.77 12.80 16.43
C LYS A 723 23.03 14.28 16.15
N GLY A 724 21.95 14.96 15.75
CA GLY A 724 21.92 16.39 15.47
C GLY A 724 22.55 16.78 14.15
N PHE A 725 22.04 17.88 13.59
CA PHE A 725 22.54 18.54 12.38
C PHE A 725 22.42 20.04 12.56
N ASP A 726 23.43 20.81 12.16
CA ASP A 726 23.43 22.26 12.26
C ASP A 726 22.80 22.91 11.01
N ARG A 727 22.29 24.13 11.19
CA ARG A 727 21.77 24.94 10.07
C ARG A 727 22.85 25.15 9.02
N SER A 728 22.50 25.01 7.74
CA SER A 728 23.42 25.11 6.60
C SER A 728 24.57 24.07 6.62
N GLU A 729 24.49 23.04 7.46
CA GLU A 729 25.50 21.99 7.53
C GLU A 729 25.38 21.05 6.33
N LYS A 730 26.54 20.58 5.87
CA LYS A 730 26.72 19.52 4.88
C LYS A 730 27.52 18.41 5.54
N GLU A 731 26.94 17.23 5.64
CA GLU A 731 27.59 16.09 6.30
C GLU A 731 27.59 14.88 5.37
N GLU A 732 28.74 14.22 5.25
CA GLU A 732 28.94 13.05 4.40
C GLU A 732 29.03 11.76 5.24
N PHE A 733 28.35 10.72 4.78
CA PHE A 733 28.34 9.40 5.40
C PHE A 733 28.69 8.33 4.36
N ILE A 734 29.30 7.23 4.79
CA ILE A 734 29.49 6.04 3.96
C ILE A 734 28.58 4.94 4.50
N ILE A 735 27.76 4.36 3.63
CA ILE A 735 26.89 3.23 3.93
C ILE A 735 27.31 2.06 3.06
N GLU A 736 27.89 1.02 3.67
CA GLU A 736 28.15 -0.26 3.01
C GLU A 736 26.90 -1.15 3.14
N CYS A 737 26.34 -1.57 2.02
CA CYS A 737 25.25 -2.56 1.95
C CYS A 737 25.31 -3.30 0.61
N LEU A 738 24.46 -4.32 0.43
CA LEU A 738 24.38 -5.04 -0.85
C LEU A 738 24.01 -4.06 -1.97
N ASP A 739 24.58 -4.27 -3.16
CA ASP A 739 24.31 -3.45 -4.35
C ASP A 739 22.80 -3.30 -4.61
N LEU A 740 22.29 -2.10 -4.34
CA LEU A 740 20.89 -1.73 -4.47
C LEU A 740 20.48 -1.53 -5.93
N GLY A 741 21.44 -1.49 -6.87
CA GLY A 741 21.21 -1.17 -8.27
C GLY A 741 20.83 0.29 -8.47
N GLU A 742 19.91 0.55 -9.40
CA GLU A 742 19.38 1.90 -9.61
C GLU A 742 18.61 2.38 -8.38
N ILE A 743 19.05 3.50 -7.79
CA ILE A 743 18.41 4.09 -6.61
C ILE A 743 17.12 4.78 -7.04
N THR A 744 16.03 4.46 -6.35
CA THR A 744 14.67 4.90 -6.72
C THR A 744 14.02 5.77 -5.66
N LYS A 745 14.39 5.62 -4.39
CA LYS A 745 13.77 6.31 -3.27
C LYS A 745 14.72 6.38 -2.08
N VAL A 746 14.55 7.42 -1.27
CA VAL A 746 15.19 7.57 0.03
C VAL A 746 14.11 7.84 1.07
N HIS A 747 14.19 7.14 2.19
CA HIS A 747 13.42 7.47 3.39
C HIS A 747 14.37 8.01 4.44
N ILE A 748 14.12 9.22 4.91
CA ILE A 748 14.90 9.90 5.94
C ILE A 748 13.97 10.23 7.10
N GLU A 749 14.40 9.92 8.31
CA GLU A 749 13.61 10.12 9.53
C GLU A 749 14.51 10.51 10.70
N HIS A 750 13.89 10.99 11.78
CA HIS A 750 14.57 11.25 13.04
C HIS A 750 13.73 10.75 14.22
N ASP A 751 14.39 10.45 15.33
CA ASP A 751 13.77 9.84 16.52
C ASP A 751 12.78 10.77 17.27
N ASN A 752 12.81 12.07 16.98
CA ASN A 752 11.94 13.09 17.57
C ASN A 752 11.99 13.12 19.12
N THR A 753 13.09 12.66 19.71
CA THR A 753 13.24 12.52 21.18
C THR A 753 13.78 13.78 21.86
N SER A 754 14.26 14.75 21.09
CA SER A 754 15.07 15.87 21.56
C SER A 754 14.30 17.21 21.60
N PHE A 755 14.87 18.22 22.27
CA PHE A 755 14.20 19.52 22.46
C PHE A 755 14.21 20.44 21.22
N LYS A 756 15.19 20.30 20.31
CA LYS A 756 15.25 20.94 18.99
C LYS A 756 15.11 19.86 17.93
N LYS A 757 13.94 19.23 17.86
CA LYS A 757 13.70 18.09 16.98
C LYS A 757 13.39 18.46 15.53
N ASP A 758 12.87 19.67 15.31
CA ASP A 758 12.55 20.15 13.97
C ASP A 758 13.81 20.18 13.10
N TRP A 759 13.72 19.67 11.89
CA TRP A 759 14.86 19.64 10.97
C TRP A 759 14.42 20.06 9.58
N PHE A 760 14.96 21.16 9.05
CA PHE A 760 14.72 21.53 7.66
C PHE A 760 15.78 20.88 6.77
N LEU A 761 15.38 19.79 6.10
CA LEU A 761 16.25 19.07 5.19
C LEU A 761 16.13 19.67 3.79
N GLU A 762 17.23 20.18 3.25
CA GLU A 762 17.25 20.76 1.90
C GLU A 762 17.24 19.65 0.86
N ARG A 763 18.21 18.73 0.93
CA ARG A 763 18.31 17.58 0.03
C ARG A 763 19.23 16.49 0.58
N ILE A 764 19.14 15.33 -0.04
CA ILE A 764 20.09 14.21 0.12
C ILE A 764 20.72 13.94 -1.25
N GLU A 765 22.03 13.76 -1.30
CA GLU A 765 22.72 13.27 -2.48
C GLU A 765 23.31 11.89 -2.18
N ILE A 766 23.21 10.96 -3.12
CA ILE A 766 23.74 9.62 -3.01
C ILE A 766 24.65 9.35 -4.20
N LYS A 767 25.89 8.96 -3.92
CA LYS A 767 26.84 8.49 -4.93
C LYS A 767 27.15 7.02 -4.70
N ASP A 768 26.83 6.21 -5.70
CA ASP A 768 27.27 4.82 -5.76
C ASP A 768 28.76 4.79 -6.12
N LYS A 769 29.62 4.36 -5.19
CA LYS A 769 31.08 4.34 -5.42
C LYS A 769 31.52 3.27 -6.42
N SER A 770 30.70 2.26 -6.68
CA SER A 770 31.04 1.18 -7.63
C SER A 770 30.77 1.61 -9.08
N THR A 771 29.68 2.33 -9.32
CA THR A 771 29.29 2.76 -10.68
C THR A 771 29.60 4.23 -10.98
N GLY A 772 29.85 5.03 -9.94
CA GLY A 772 30.03 6.49 -10.04
C GLY A 772 28.72 7.26 -10.26
N ARG A 773 27.57 6.59 -10.30
CA ARG A 773 26.26 7.24 -10.47
C ARG A 773 25.94 8.12 -9.28
N HIS A 774 25.40 9.30 -9.57
CA HIS A 774 25.02 10.31 -8.58
C HIS A 774 23.52 10.57 -8.68
N TYR A 775 22.85 10.59 -7.53
CA TYR A 775 21.41 10.77 -7.39
C TYR A 775 21.15 11.93 -6.42
N VAL A 776 20.25 12.83 -6.78
CA VAL A 776 19.88 13.98 -5.94
C VAL A 776 18.40 13.89 -5.59
N PHE A 777 18.12 13.84 -4.29
CA PHE A 777 16.79 13.79 -3.71
C PHE A 777 16.50 15.12 -3.01
N PRO A 778 15.91 16.12 -3.70
CA PRO A 778 15.48 17.35 -3.06
C PRO A 778 14.35 17.05 -2.06
N CYS A 779 14.43 17.65 -0.87
CA CYS A 779 13.40 17.53 0.17
C CYS A 779 12.73 18.89 0.41
N GLU A 780 13.51 19.91 0.73
CA GLU A 780 13.09 21.31 0.95
C GLU A 780 11.92 21.45 1.94
N LYS A 781 11.86 20.58 2.96
CA LYS A 781 10.74 20.48 3.90
C LYS A 781 11.21 20.37 5.35
N TRP A 782 10.34 20.74 6.29
CA TRP A 782 10.58 20.48 7.71
C TRP A 782 10.18 19.04 8.05
N LEU A 783 11.14 18.26 8.53
CA LEU A 783 10.89 17.04 9.29
C LEU A 783 10.57 17.47 10.73
N SER A 784 9.29 17.68 11.01
CA SER A 784 8.78 18.09 12.32
C SER A 784 7.31 17.67 12.48
N LYS A 785 6.86 17.54 13.75
CA LYS A 785 5.44 17.38 14.09
C LYS A 785 4.68 18.70 14.18
N ASN A 786 5.41 19.81 14.30
CA ASN A 786 4.86 21.13 14.62
C ASN A 786 5.12 22.15 13.50
N LYS A 787 5.98 21.80 12.53
CA LYS A 787 6.32 22.57 11.34
C LYS A 787 6.22 21.60 10.16
N GLU A 788 5.64 22.05 9.06
CA GLU A 788 5.61 21.29 7.80
C GLU A 788 6.39 22.04 6.73
#